data_AF-A0AAV3TDE2-F1
#
_entry.id   AF-A0AAV3TDE2-F1
#
_cell.length_a   1.000
_cell.length_b   1.000
_cell.length_c   1.000
_cell.angle_alpha   90.00
_cell.angle_beta   90.00
_cell.angle_gamma   90.00
#
_symmetry.space_group_name_H-M   'P 1'
#
loop_
_entity.id
_entity.type
_entity.pdbx_description
1 polymer ?
#
loop_
_entity_poly.entity_id
_entity_poly.type
_entity_poly.pdbx_seq_one_letter_code
_entity_poly.pdbx_strand_id
1 'polypeptide(L)'
;MSKQPFPIDDVGSQIKETVTDEANSFEHALITTYTVTPGYLDWFDGLDTLVCAPSDAAEEIHLSESVDTAPHSDITILERDIHGKCVVVWGPERIVAWVGSFNLSHAGLFMNVEWASRFEGTVTEQFGVADFQAGRLGETLTTNDRITQLLDTVQSLAYGTPSESVDDALRRWPAEPIVVHSGPGDSLRRSVAQCLTGTTGDVTLSYFTPNVNKTGVKALASLAASGPNEQPAVELYGAQPSAVIDTTQPTFGSFVGTEDVRELEAQLDDFVLRTRLPGDDGETLPSGSQIRGGLAHLKALVVSETIDGDEVIRDVLLTSANLTSNAWEENGGNIEYGIWLRDPDRIKTVGSFFLESLAECYGRADEQTLTDIDERMAAGSGGLLPYTQRTLEDFVTAQLGVSGTDLQAAWLDDDVLFDIEQCRWYLRDIVTGELDTKDAVYEPKTGRIQSPTGENTDNLCIEALELQVTTPLETPVYELSSSQLNDLERGALDTPIEDWDRILLDGVAYSTDGALPTDPLKAAESAYLYRCHNRSLTRTLSLNANHLRAAGFDDPHLPETAITDATPTTQNIDALGQLPCVEVTFGSGISPPAGCIDFESPTTAVQPVGWLETEHGRQYLFEPATESRSLTVSLGQPFDKHYPEESHDCSLPGLDTPSANAATTKLQQIGDIRPRYSLARMSVPNIPDVNIDVDPFIHEDASVQIDIDDSTLDVDVTTRAYEVHRESYFYTPPTRYEHTESFTPPAPYSRLTVQGLISVQTELGQLWLYTDKATIDVQKRLITSLHASADEIPTALPFDELDQDQAIMWLGFDFMDLTVENVEFSVLEDLVFECWRDETKLEQSRPIRALIEPPEYHAIPLFQSIIDESATYRIVVRPATRGTKYAWSASEYEISLRRRDEDTFVLTIDGNSRRSFEIHEDTDAPSPMIHVDRLSNVRLGEELPYHPYLDDSDTMRPETLRQTDETVLRFVERQ
;
A
#
# COMPACT_ATOMS: atom_id res chain seq x y z
N MET A 1 2.39 13.49 6.33
CA MET A 1 1.84 12.80 5.16
C MET A 1 2.13 11.31 5.31
N SER A 2 1.10 10.46 5.35
CA SER A 2 1.29 9.01 5.21
C SER A 2 1.98 8.74 3.89
N LYS A 3 3.08 7.97 3.89
CA LYS A 3 3.45 7.21 2.70
C LYS A 3 2.30 6.23 2.46
N GLN A 4 1.27 6.64 1.73
CA GLN A 4 0.30 5.68 1.21
C GLN A 4 1.11 4.69 0.37
N PRO A 5 1.04 3.38 0.64
CA PRO A 5 1.65 2.41 -0.26
C PRO A 5 1.07 2.60 -1.66
N PHE A 6 1.91 2.48 -2.68
CA PHE A 6 1.48 2.53 -4.07
C PHE A 6 0.44 1.42 -4.31
N PRO A 7 -0.77 1.73 -4.81
CA PRO A 7 -1.83 0.74 -4.94
C PRO A 7 -1.47 -0.34 -5.97
N ILE A 8 -1.65 -1.61 -5.60
CA ILE A 8 -1.51 -2.77 -6.48
C ILE A 8 -2.93 -3.34 -6.66
N ASP A 9 -3.50 -3.17 -7.86
CA ASP A 9 -4.89 -3.52 -8.18
C ASP A 9 -4.97 -4.48 -9.38
N ASP A 10 -6.09 -5.21 -9.48
CA ASP A 10 -6.47 -5.98 -10.67
C ASP A 10 -7.14 -5.08 -11.72
N VAL A 11 -6.36 -4.68 -12.74
CA VAL A 11 -6.82 -3.82 -13.84
C VAL A 11 -7.96 -4.47 -14.63
N GLY A 12 -7.91 -5.79 -14.85
CA GLY A 12 -8.94 -6.52 -15.59
C GLY A 12 -10.28 -6.48 -14.87
N SER A 13 -10.27 -6.71 -13.55
CA SER A 13 -11.48 -6.64 -12.72
C SER A 13 -12.05 -5.22 -12.68
N GLN A 14 -11.22 -4.18 -12.55
CA GLN A 14 -11.69 -2.78 -12.58
C GLN A 14 -12.32 -2.38 -13.91
N ILE A 15 -11.71 -2.78 -15.04
CA ILE A 15 -12.26 -2.52 -16.37
C ILE A 15 -13.59 -3.25 -16.51
N LYS A 16 -13.64 -4.55 -16.19
CA LYS A 16 -14.86 -5.36 -16.30
C LYS A 16 -15.99 -4.77 -15.47
N GLU A 17 -15.75 -4.49 -14.19
CA GLU A 17 -16.75 -3.91 -13.28
C GLU A 17 -17.26 -2.57 -13.83
N THR A 18 -16.36 -1.67 -14.25
CA THR A 18 -16.76 -0.36 -14.75
C THR A 18 -17.61 -0.46 -16.02
N VAL A 19 -17.27 -1.39 -16.93
CA VAL A 19 -17.98 -1.53 -18.21
C VAL A 19 -19.31 -2.28 -18.06
N THR A 20 -19.38 -3.27 -17.16
CA THR A 20 -20.53 -4.19 -17.06
C THR A 20 -21.56 -3.86 -15.97
N ASP A 21 -21.25 -2.96 -15.04
CA ASP A 21 -22.22 -2.53 -14.02
C ASP A 21 -23.42 -1.80 -14.67
N GLU A 22 -24.63 -2.35 -14.44
CA GLU A 22 -25.90 -1.91 -15.03
C GLU A 22 -26.26 -0.45 -14.70
N ALA A 23 -25.65 0.16 -13.67
CA ALA A 23 -25.80 1.58 -13.37
C ALA A 23 -25.02 2.49 -14.33
N ASN A 24 -24.05 1.96 -15.09
CA ASN A 24 -23.19 2.74 -15.98
C ASN A 24 -23.83 2.93 -17.36
N SER A 25 -24.12 4.18 -17.71
CA SER A 25 -24.72 4.57 -18.99
C SER A 25 -23.67 4.75 -20.11
N PHE A 26 -22.74 3.81 -20.28
CA PHE A 26 -21.77 3.88 -21.38
C PHE A 26 -22.43 3.48 -22.70
N GLU A 27 -22.06 4.16 -23.79
CA GLU A 27 -22.61 3.91 -25.13
C GLU A 27 -21.51 3.56 -26.15
N HIS A 28 -20.26 3.94 -25.85
CA HIS A 28 -19.13 3.83 -26.77
C HIS A 28 -17.88 3.32 -26.07
N ALA A 29 -17.04 2.61 -26.84
CA ALA A 29 -15.72 2.18 -26.39
C ALA A 29 -14.63 2.36 -27.48
N LEU A 30 -13.42 2.70 -27.03
CA LEU A 30 -12.20 2.74 -27.84
C LEU A 30 -11.13 1.92 -27.15
N ILE A 31 -10.59 0.93 -27.86
CA ILE A 31 -9.57 0.01 -27.37
C ILE A 31 -8.37 0.10 -28.30
N THR A 32 -7.17 0.30 -27.76
CA THR A 32 -5.93 -0.02 -28.48
C THR A 32 -5.23 -1.15 -27.76
N THR A 33 -4.83 -2.17 -28.50
CA THR A 33 -4.15 -3.33 -27.92
C THR A 33 -3.21 -3.95 -28.94
N TYR A 34 -2.14 -4.57 -28.45
CA TYR A 34 -1.17 -5.26 -29.31
C TYR A 34 -1.51 -6.74 -29.47
N THR A 35 -2.01 -7.38 -28.40
CA THR A 35 -2.59 -8.73 -28.43
C THR A 35 -3.98 -8.73 -27.80
N VAL A 36 -4.83 -9.67 -28.17
CA VAL A 36 -6.21 -9.72 -27.70
C VAL A 36 -6.64 -11.16 -27.48
N THR A 37 -7.32 -11.44 -26.37
CA THR A 37 -8.09 -12.68 -26.20
C THR A 37 -9.54 -12.36 -26.54
N PRO A 38 -10.11 -12.88 -27.65
CA PRO A 38 -11.41 -12.42 -28.15
C PRO A 38 -12.54 -12.39 -27.14
N GLY A 39 -12.62 -13.37 -26.22
CA GLY A 39 -13.67 -13.42 -25.19
C GLY A 39 -13.68 -12.27 -24.17
N TYR A 40 -12.69 -11.37 -24.16
CA TYR A 40 -12.75 -10.13 -23.37
C TYR A 40 -13.46 -8.98 -24.09
N LEU A 41 -13.69 -9.09 -25.39
CA LEU A 41 -14.50 -8.14 -26.12
C LEU A 41 -15.99 -8.25 -25.72
N ASP A 42 -16.42 -9.43 -25.24
CA ASP A 42 -17.76 -9.67 -24.68
C ASP A 42 -18.13 -8.69 -23.55
N TRP A 43 -17.14 -8.14 -22.84
CA TRP A 43 -17.40 -7.13 -21.79
C TRP A 43 -17.99 -5.83 -22.34
N PHE A 44 -17.75 -5.55 -23.62
CA PHE A 44 -18.19 -4.35 -24.33
C PHE A 44 -19.43 -4.63 -25.20
N ASP A 45 -20.07 -5.79 -25.03
CA ASP A 45 -21.28 -6.14 -25.77
C ASP A 45 -22.38 -5.09 -25.56
N GLY A 46 -22.93 -4.59 -26.67
CA GLY A 46 -23.94 -3.52 -26.68
C GLY A 46 -23.39 -2.10 -26.75
N LEU A 47 -22.07 -1.91 -26.75
CA LEU A 47 -21.41 -0.63 -27.00
C LEU A 47 -20.94 -0.51 -28.45
N ASP A 48 -21.03 0.69 -29.03
CA ASP A 48 -20.38 1.02 -30.30
C ASP A 48 -18.87 1.09 -30.07
N THR A 49 -18.15 0.04 -30.48
CA THR A 49 -16.77 -0.23 -30.06
C THR A 49 -15.79 -0.16 -31.21
N LEU A 50 -14.71 0.62 -31.05
CA LEU A 50 -13.57 0.67 -31.98
C LEU A 50 -12.34 0.00 -31.39
N VAL A 51 -11.81 -1.01 -32.08
CA VAL A 51 -10.56 -1.70 -31.71
C VAL A 51 -9.46 -1.34 -32.70
N CYS A 52 -8.39 -0.72 -32.22
CA CYS A 52 -7.16 -0.49 -32.98
C CYS A 52 -6.14 -1.56 -32.60
N ALA A 53 -5.79 -2.44 -33.53
CA ALA A 53 -4.92 -3.59 -33.29
C ALA A 53 -4.03 -3.89 -34.50
N PRO A 54 -2.85 -4.52 -34.32
CA PRO A 54 -2.03 -4.98 -35.44
C PRO A 54 -2.74 -6.10 -36.22
N SER A 55 -2.32 -6.35 -37.46
CA SER A 55 -3.00 -7.29 -38.37
C SER A 55 -3.18 -8.69 -37.79
N ASP A 56 -2.20 -9.21 -37.03
CA ASP A 56 -2.28 -10.54 -36.42
C ASP A 56 -3.39 -10.63 -35.35
N ALA A 57 -3.49 -9.60 -34.49
CA ALA A 57 -4.55 -9.52 -33.48
C ALA A 57 -5.93 -9.25 -34.12
N ALA A 58 -5.98 -8.45 -35.18
CA ALA A 58 -7.21 -8.25 -35.95
C ALA A 58 -7.69 -9.54 -36.62
N GLU A 59 -6.78 -10.36 -37.16
CA GLU A 59 -7.09 -11.67 -37.73
C GLU A 59 -7.62 -12.63 -36.64
N GLU A 60 -7.04 -12.63 -35.44
CA GLU A 60 -7.52 -13.44 -34.31
C GLU A 60 -8.97 -13.09 -33.92
N ILE A 61 -9.31 -11.80 -33.87
CA ILE A 61 -10.69 -11.34 -33.63
C ILE A 61 -11.61 -11.85 -34.76
N HIS A 62 -11.26 -11.62 -36.03
CA HIS A 62 -12.06 -12.05 -37.17
C HIS A 62 -12.25 -13.57 -37.28
N LEU A 63 -11.25 -14.36 -36.90
CA LEU A 63 -11.33 -15.82 -36.89
C LEU A 63 -12.29 -16.32 -35.79
N SER A 64 -12.28 -15.68 -34.61
CA SER A 64 -13.18 -16.05 -33.52
C SER A 64 -14.66 -15.84 -33.86
N GLU A 65 -14.99 -14.78 -34.61
CA GLU A 65 -16.35 -14.50 -35.10
C GLU A 65 -16.89 -15.54 -36.11
N SER A 66 -16.00 -16.37 -36.67
CA SER A 66 -16.35 -17.37 -37.70
C SER A 66 -16.71 -18.75 -37.13
N VAL A 67 -16.54 -18.97 -35.81
CA VAL A 67 -16.70 -20.28 -35.14
C VAL A 67 -17.74 -20.17 -34.01
N ASP A 68 -19.02 -20.32 -34.36
CA ASP A 68 -20.16 -20.62 -33.46
C ASP A 68 -20.63 -19.61 -32.37
N THR A 69 -20.20 -18.34 -32.39
CA THR A 69 -20.86 -17.25 -31.62
C THR A 69 -21.59 -16.27 -32.55
N ALA A 70 -22.68 -15.65 -32.06
CA ALA A 70 -23.38 -14.62 -32.83
C ALA A 70 -22.40 -13.47 -33.13
N PRO A 71 -22.34 -12.92 -34.36
CA PRO A 71 -21.41 -11.86 -34.69
C PRO A 71 -21.63 -10.65 -33.77
N HIS A 72 -20.57 -10.12 -33.16
CA HIS A 72 -20.60 -8.86 -32.42
C HIS A 72 -20.84 -7.74 -33.45
N SER A 73 -22.10 -7.43 -33.74
CA SER A 73 -22.46 -6.53 -34.86
C SER A 73 -21.99 -5.08 -34.70
N ASP A 74 -21.48 -4.72 -33.52
CA ASP A 74 -21.19 -3.35 -33.10
C ASP A 74 -19.69 -3.09 -32.83
N ILE A 75 -18.80 -4.05 -33.19
CA ILE A 75 -17.35 -3.87 -33.11
C ILE A 75 -16.79 -3.48 -34.49
N THR A 76 -16.05 -2.38 -34.54
CA THR A 76 -15.26 -1.96 -35.70
C THR A 76 -13.77 -2.16 -35.43
N ILE A 77 -13.07 -2.85 -36.33
CA ILE A 77 -11.62 -3.08 -36.23
C ILE A 77 -10.86 -2.15 -37.18
N LEU A 78 -9.81 -1.50 -36.66
CA LEU A 78 -8.89 -0.66 -37.41
C LEU A 78 -7.47 -1.24 -37.31
N GLU A 79 -6.98 -1.82 -38.41
CA GLU A 79 -5.63 -2.40 -38.48
C GLU A 79 -4.54 -1.32 -38.44
N ARG A 80 -3.87 -1.19 -37.29
CA ARG A 80 -2.76 -0.27 -37.03
C ARG A 80 -1.78 -0.87 -36.04
N ASP A 81 -0.49 -0.69 -36.31
CA ASP A 81 0.60 -1.15 -35.43
C ASP A 81 0.84 -0.15 -34.28
N ILE A 82 -0.19 0.01 -33.44
CA ILE A 82 -0.14 0.81 -32.21
C ILE A 82 0.23 -0.14 -31.08
N HIS A 83 1.45 -0.01 -30.56
CA HIS A 83 1.92 -0.82 -29.45
C HIS A 83 1.49 -0.25 -28.09
N GLY A 84 1.12 1.03 -27.99
CA GLY A 84 0.50 1.56 -26.76
C GLY A 84 -0.90 0.98 -26.49
N LYS A 85 -1.26 0.80 -25.22
CA LYS A 85 -2.53 0.19 -24.82
C LYS A 85 -3.39 1.10 -23.98
N CYS A 86 -4.66 1.18 -24.36
CA CYS A 86 -5.67 1.91 -23.61
C CYS A 86 -7.06 1.32 -23.81
N VAL A 87 -7.92 1.57 -22.82
CA VAL A 87 -9.36 1.37 -22.90
C VAL A 87 -10.02 2.69 -22.53
N VAL A 88 -10.87 3.22 -23.39
CA VAL A 88 -11.68 4.42 -23.12
C VAL A 88 -13.14 4.06 -23.31
N VAL A 89 -13.97 4.30 -22.31
CA VAL A 89 -15.42 4.11 -22.39
C VAL A 89 -16.13 5.41 -22.03
N TRP A 90 -17.18 5.73 -22.78
CA TRP A 90 -17.92 6.97 -22.55
C TRP A 90 -19.40 6.86 -22.92
N GLY A 91 -20.19 7.73 -22.29
CA GLY A 91 -21.60 7.91 -22.54
C GLY A 91 -21.97 9.39 -22.39
N PRO A 92 -23.26 9.71 -22.18
CA PRO A 92 -23.71 11.10 -22.21
C PRO A 92 -23.11 12.00 -21.12
N GLU A 93 -22.81 11.45 -19.94
CA GLU A 93 -22.36 12.24 -18.77
C GLU A 93 -20.96 11.88 -18.29
N ARG A 94 -20.45 10.70 -18.62
CA ARG A 94 -19.24 10.14 -18.00
C ARG A 94 -18.29 9.57 -19.05
N ILE A 95 -17.00 9.76 -18.82
CA ILE A 95 -15.92 9.15 -19.60
C ILE A 95 -14.81 8.65 -18.67
N VAL A 96 -14.35 7.43 -18.91
CA VAL A 96 -13.29 6.78 -18.13
C VAL A 96 -12.24 6.23 -19.09
N ALA A 97 -10.97 6.42 -18.76
CA ALA A 97 -9.85 5.92 -19.54
C ALA A 97 -8.84 5.20 -18.67
N TRP A 98 -8.34 4.07 -19.17
CA TRP A 98 -7.15 3.39 -18.66
C TRP A 98 -6.08 3.42 -19.74
N VAL A 99 -4.86 3.75 -19.35
CA VAL A 99 -3.66 3.65 -20.18
C VAL A 99 -2.59 2.90 -19.41
N GLY A 100 -1.88 1.99 -20.06
CA GLY A 100 -0.90 1.17 -19.36
C GLY A 100 -0.03 0.30 -20.26
N SER A 101 0.70 -0.60 -19.63
CA SER A 101 1.50 -1.62 -20.32
C SER A 101 0.74 -2.92 -20.62
N PHE A 102 -0.49 -3.07 -20.09
CA PHE A 102 -1.34 -4.25 -20.23
C PHE A 102 -1.86 -4.45 -21.66
N ASN A 103 -2.02 -5.72 -22.07
CA ASN A 103 -2.79 -6.08 -23.27
C ASN A 103 -4.20 -6.51 -22.87
N LEU A 104 -5.18 -6.45 -23.79
CA LEU A 104 -6.50 -7.05 -23.60
C LEU A 104 -6.46 -8.59 -23.75
N SER A 105 -5.60 -9.24 -22.99
CA SER A 105 -5.40 -10.69 -22.97
C SER A 105 -5.33 -11.19 -21.53
N HIS A 106 -5.49 -12.50 -21.31
CA HIS A 106 -5.52 -13.04 -19.95
C HIS A 106 -4.19 -12.76 -19.23
N ALA A 107 -3.08 -12.91 -19.97
CA ALA A 107 -1.76 -12.58 -19.46
C ALA A 107 -1.63 -11.10 -19.11
N GLY A 108 -2.07 -10.20 -19.99
CA GLY A 108 -1.95 -8.75 -19.79
C GLY A 108 -2.86 -8.16 -18.71
N LEU A 109 -4.07 -8.71 -18.54
CA LEU A 109 -5.04 -8.18 -17.57
C LEU A 109 -4.90 -8.79 -16.18
N PHE A 110 -4.52 -10.08 -16.10
CA PHE A 110 -4.63 -10.84 -14.86
C PHE A 110 -3.33 -11.55 -14.42
N MET A 111 -2.36 -11.83 -15.30
CA MET A 111 -1.18 -12.61 -14.91
C MET A 111 0.08 -11.78 -14.73
N ASN A 112 0.35 -10.84 -15.63
CA ASN A 112 1.57 -10.05 -15.65
C ASN A 112 1.52 -8.91 -14.62
N VAL A 113 2.70 -8.43 -14.23
CA VAL A 113 2.83 -7.18 -13.48
C VAL A 113 2.91 -6.05 -14.48
N GLU A 114 1.90 -5.18 -14.48
CA GLU A 114 1.72 -4.09 -15.43
C GLU A 114 1.54 -2.77 -14.66
N TRP A 115 1.82 -1.63 -15.31
CA TRP A 115 1.39 -0.33 -14.79
C TRP A 115 0.14 0.11 -15.54
N ALA A 116 -0.74 0.81 -14.83
CA ALA A 116 -1.90 1.45 -15.42
C ALA A 116 -2.15 2.81 -14.75
N SER A 117 -2.64 3.77 -15.53
CA SER A 117 -3.18 5.03 -15.04
C SER A 117 -4.64 5.13 -15.42
N ARG A 118 -5.50 5.35 -14.42
CA ARG A 118 -6.94 5.56 -14.59
C ARG A 118 -7.26 7.05 -14.54
N PHE A 119 -8.01 7.53 -15.52
CA PHE A 119 -8.53 8.88 -15.59
C PHE A 119 -10.05 8.86 -15.72
N GLU A 120 -10.72 9.81 -15.09
CA GLU A 120 -12.17 9.93 -15.12
C GLU A 120 -12.55 11.40 -15.30
N GLY A 121 -13.62 11.65 -16.06
CA GLY A 121 -14.16 12.97 -16.30
C GLY A 121 -15.62 12.95 -16.76
N THR A 122 -16.18 14.14 -16.92
CA THR A 122 -17.54 14.35 -17.44
C THR A 122 -17.44 14.73 -18.92
N VAL A 123 -18.32 14.16 -19.77
CA VAL A 123 -18.40 14.51 -21.19
C VAL A 123 -19.01 15.90 -21.35
N THR A 124 -18.29 16.81 -22.00
CA THR A 124 -18.71 18.21 -22.19
C THR A 124 -19.29 18.46 -23.58
N GLU A 125 -18.92 17.65 -24.58
CA GLU A 125 -19.47 17.67 -25.94
C GLU A 125 -19.75 16.22 -26.37
N GLN A 126 -20.93 15.95 -26.93
CA GLN A 126 -21.30 14.59 -27.36
C GLN A 126 -20.56 14.22 -28.65
N PHE A 127 -19.95 13.03 -28.67
CA PHE A 127 -19.26 12.46 -29.83
C PHE A 127 -19.36 10.93 -29.79
N GLY A 128 -19.31 10.28 -30.96
CA GLY A 128 -19.27 8.82 -31.07
C GLY A 128 -18.03 8.30 -31.80
N VAL A 129 -17.96 6.98 -31.99
CA VAL A 129 -16.86 6.33 -32.75
C VAL A 129 -16.74 6.90 -34.16
N ALA A 130 -17.87 7.20 -34.82
CA ALA A 130 -17.87 7.80 -36.16
C ALA A 130 -17.18 9.18 -36.21
N ASP A 131 -17.23 9.97 -35.14
CA ASP A 131 -16.57 11.28 -35.08
C ASP A 131 -15.07 11.14 -34.83
N PHE A 132 -14.67 10.15 -34.03
CA PHE A 132 -13.28 9.73 -33.89
C PHE A 132 -12.70 9.31 -35.25
N GLN A 133 -13.42 8.48 -36.01
CA GLN A 133 -12.96 8.00 -37.31
C GLN A 133 -12.88 9.11 -38.37
N ALA A 134 -13.72 10.13 -38.25
CA ALA A 134 -13.76 11.26 -39.17
C ALA A 134 -12.71 12.35 -38.85
N GLY A 135 -11.94 12.24 -37.76
CA GLY A 135 -11.01 13.28 -37.35
C GLY A 135 -11.69 14.55 -36.83
N ARG A 136 -12.87 14.43 -36.22
CA ARG A 136 -13.72 15.57 -35.82
C ARG A 136 -13.90 15.68 -34.30
N LEU A 137 -12.84 15.38 -33.56
CA LEU A 137 -12.83 15.56 -32.11
C LEU A 137 -12.64 17.03 -31.75
N GLY A 138 -13.44 17.54 -30.80
CA GLY A 138 -13.28 18.89 -30.26
C GLY A 138 -12.09 18.99 -29.29
N GLU A 139 -11.64 20.20 -28.99
CA GLU A 139 -10.55 20.45 -28.03
C GLU A 139 -10.99 20.31 -26.55
N THR A 140 -12.31 20.30 -26.30
CA THR A 140 -12.90 20.28 -24.95
C THR A 140 -13.99 19.21 -24.85
N LEU A 141 -13.62 17.95 -25.08
CA LEU A 141 -14.56 16.81 -25.04
C LEU A 141 -14.91 16.37 -23.63
N THR A 142 -14.04 16.65 -22.67
CA THR A 142 -14.17 16.18 -21.29
C THR A 142 -13.55 17.16 -20.31
N THR A 143 -14.02 17.12 -19.07
CA THR A 143 -13.43 17.87 -17.94
C THR A 143 -12.04 17.36 -17.54
N ASN A 144 -11.58 16.24 -18.10
CA ASN A 144 -10.26 15.67 -17.82
C ASN A 144 -9.34 15.75 -19.04
N ASP A 145 -8.40 16.70 -19.02
CA ASP A 145 -7.48 16.97 -20.14
C ASP A 145 -6.63 15.76 -20.57
N ARG A 146 -6.45 14.73 -19.73
CA ARG A 146 -5.62 13.56 -20.05
C ARG A 146 -6.35 12.62 -20.96
N ILE A 147 -7.66 12.52 -20.77
CA ILE A 147 -8.54 11.77 -21.65
C ILE A 147 -8.57 12.48 -23.01
N THR A 148 -8.64 13.82 -23.04
CA THR A 148 -8.52 14.59 -24.30
C THR A 148 -7.18 14.36 -24.99
N GLN A 149 -6.06 14.45 -24.26
CA GLN A 149 -4.72 14.16 -24.78
C GLN A 149 -4.60 12.73 -25.32
N LEU A 150 -5.17 11.74 -24.62
CA LEU A 150 -5.15 10.35 -25.03
C LEU A 150 -5.97 10.14 -26.31
N LEU A 151 -7.18 10.70 -26.40
CA LEU A 151 -8.02 10.61 -27.60
C LEU A 151 -7.35 11.28 -28.81
N ASP A 152 -6.77 12.47 -28.61
CA ASP A 152 -5.98 13.18 -29.64
C ASP A 152 -4.77 12.34 -30.06
N THR A 153 -4.03 11.75 -29.11
CA THR A 153 -2.90 10.87 -29.36
C THR A 153 -3.34 9.66 -30.20
N VAL A 154 -4.35 8.91 -29.77
CA VAL A 154 -4.78 7.70 -30.48
C VAL A 154 -5.31 8.04 -31.88
N GLN A 155 -6.04 9.15 -32.04
CA GLN A 155 -6.50 9.62 -33.35
C GLN A 155 -5.32 10.03 -34.24
N SER A 156 -4.39 10.82 -33.71
CA SER A 156 -3.16 11.24 -34.36
C SER A 156 -2.36 10.04 -34.87
N LEU A 157 -2.20 9.02 -34.03
CA LEU A 157 -1.48 7.79 -34.35
C LEU A 157 -2.22 6.92 -35.38
N ALA A 158 -3.54 6.80 -35.27
CA ALA A 158 -4.37 6.02 -36.20
C ALA A 158 -4.35 6.60 -37.63
N TYR A 159 -4.22 7.92 -37.76
CA TYR A 159 -4.32 8.63 -39.05
C TYR A 159 -3.04 9.34 -39.51
N GLY A 160 -1.96 9.30 -38.73
CA GLY A 160 -0.66 9.88 -39.09
C GLY A 160 -0.63 11.41 -39.09
N THR A 161 -1.41 12.06 -38.23
CA THR A 161 -1.42 13.52 -38.03
C THR A 161 -0.65 13.89 -36.76
N PRO A 162 -0.16 15.13 -36.58
CA PRO A 162 0.41 15.57 -35.29
C PRO A 162 -0.65 15.60 -34.17
N SER A 163 -0.27 15.33 -32.92
CA SER A 163 -1.10 15.53 -31.73
C SER A 163 -0.87 16.93 -31.17
N GLU A 164 -1.76 17.88 -31.50
CA GLU A 164 -1.60 19.28 -31.11
C GLU A 164 -1.79 19.47 -29.60
N SER A 165 -2.65 18.67 -28.95
CA SER A 165 -2.96 18.78 -27.51
C SER A 165 -1.76 18.40 -26.64
N VAL A 166 -1.11 17.27 -26.93
CA VAL A 166 0.06 16.79 -26.19
C VAL A 166 1.27 17.70 -26.39
N ASP A 167 1.51 18.13 -27.62
CA ASP A 167 2.65 19.01 -27.94
C ASP A 167 2.54 20.41 -27.31
N ASP A 168 1.32 20.89 -27.09
CA ASP A 168 1.06 22.13 -26.35
C ASP A 168 1.12 21.90 -24.82
N ALA A 169 0.60 20.77 -24.33
CA ALA A 169 0.68 20.38 -22.91
C ALA A 169 2.13 20.32 -22.42
N LEU A 170 3.01 19.67 -23.19
CA LEU A 170 4.45 19.55 -22.92
C LEU A 170 5.17 20.92 -22.84
N ARG A 171 4.56 21.98 -23.40
CA ARG A 171 5.10 23.34 -23.36
C ARG A 171 4.50 24.22 -22.26
N ARG A 172 3.30 23.92 -21.77
CA ARG A 172 2.50 24.86 -20.95
C ARG A 172 2.25 24.43 -19.50
N TRP A 173 2.23 23.14 -19.18
CA TRP A 173 1.76 22.66 -17.87
C TRP A 173 2.88 22.11 -16.98
N PRO A 174 3.34 22.85 -15.95
CA PRO A 174 4.52 22.46 -15.21
C PRO A 174 4.30 21.35 -14.15
N ALA A 175 3.08 21.15 -13.61
CA ALA A 175 2.87 20.37 -12.38
C ALA A 175 1.92 19.17 -12.50
N GLU A 176 1.42 18.88 -13.70
CA GLU A 176 0.29 17.98 -13.92
C GLU A 176 0.70 16.83 -14.85
N PRO A 177 0.29 15.55 -14.65
CA PRO A 177 0.73 14.45 -15.50
C PRO A 177 0.36 14.65 -16.97
N ILE A 178 1.26 14.27 -17.89
CA ILE A 178 1.13 14.51 -19.33
C ILE A 178 1.18 13.17 -20.08
N VAL A 179 0.28 12.98 -21.03
CA VAL A 179 0.35 11.85 -21.99
C VAL A 179 1.48 12.13 -22.97
N VAL A 180 2.33 11.15 -23.23
CA VAL A 180 3.46 11.27 -24.18
C VAL A 180 3.42 10.12 -25.19
N HIS A 181 3.94 10.32 -26.40
CA HIS A 181 3.89 9.34 -27.49
C HIS A 181 5.13 9.38 -28.40
N SER A 182 5.41 8.28 -29.10
CA SER A 182 6.48 8.17 -30.12
C SER A 182 6.00 8.47 -31.55
N GLY A 183 4.72 8.86 -31.74
CA GLY A 183 4.18 9.31 -33.02
C GLY A 183 4.73 10.64 -33.54
N PRO A 184 4.16 11.21 -34.62
CA PRO A 184 4.58 12.50 -35.17
C PRO A 184 4.66 13.60 -34.09
N GLY A 185 5.84 14.15 -33.86
CA GLY A 185 6.13 15.14 -32.80
C GLY A 185 6.98 14.59 -31.64
N ASP A 186 6.96 13.27 -31.45
CA ASP A 186 7.74 12.46 -30.50
C ASP A 186 7.91 13.09 -29.11
N SER A 187 6.77 13.31 -28.46
CA SER A 187 6.72 13.87 -27.10
C SER A 187 7.34 12.93 -26.06
N LEU A 188 7.41 11.62 -26.33
CA LEU A 188 8.06 10.62 -25.47
C LEU A 188 9.57 10.84 -25.36
N ARG A 189 10.28 11.00 -26.49
CA ARG A 189 11.73 11.30 -26.42
C ARG A 189 12.02 12.68 -25.89
N ARG A 190 11.17 13.66 -26.25
CA ARG A 190 11.33 15.06 -25.83
C ARG A 190 11.14 15.23 -24.33
N SER A 191 10.24 14.46 -23.70
CA SER A 191 10.08 14.50 -22.25
C SER A 191 11.36 14.06 -21.53
N VAL A 192 12.04 13.00 -22.01
CA VAL A 192 13.33 12.56 -21.44
C VAL A 192 14.37 13.68 -21.46
N ALA A 193 14.53 14.38 -22.58
CA ALA A 193 15.44 15.52 -22.67
C ALA A 193 15.04 16.67 -21.72
N GLN A 194 13.73 16.88 -21.50
CA GLN A 194 13.23 17.89 -20.57
C GLN A 194 13.43 17.52 -19.09
N CYS A 195 13.28 16.25 -18.70
CA CYS A 195 13.58 15.79 -17.32
C CYS A 195 15.01 16.16 -16.88
N LEU A 196 15.92 16.29 -17.85
CA LEU A 196 17.33 16.55 -17.63
C LEU A 196 17.69 18.04 -17.70
N THR A 197 16.72 18.91 -18.01
CA THR A 197 16.95 20.36 -17.99
C THR A 197 17.01 20.88 -16.55
N GLY A 198 18.10 21.55 -16.20
CA GLY A 198 18.27 22.19 -14.88
C GLY A 198 18.86 21.27 -13.80
N THR A 199 19.29 20.05 -14.14
CA THR A 199 20.14 19.26 -13.25
C THR A 199 21.50 19.95 -13.05
N THR A 200 22.07 19.76 -11.87
CA THR A 200 23.34 20.32 -11.40
C THR A 200 24.28 19.26 -10.82
N GLY A 201 23.79 18.06 -10.53
CA GLY A 201 24.53 16.91 -10.00
C GLY A 201 24.64 15.73 -10.97
N ASP A 202 25.15 14.61 -10.47
CA ASP A 202 25.32 13.38 -11.23
C ASP A 202 23.95 12.71 -11.43
N VAL A 203 23.67 12.25 -12.65
CA VAL A 203 22.34 11.74 -13.04
C VAL A 203 22.41 10.25 -13.30
N THR A 204 21.46 9.51 -12.71
CA THR A 204 21.22 8.09 -12.97
C THR A 204 19.89 7.89 -13.67
N LEU A 205 19.90 7.16 -14.78
CA LEU A 205 18.71 6.72 -15.51
C LEU A 205 18.42 5.26 -15.18
N SER A 206 17.39 5.02 -14.37
CA SER A 206 16.98 3.67 -13.99
C SER A 206 15.79 3.24 -14.83
N TYR A 207 15.95 2.20 -15.65
CA TYR A 207 14.91 1.74 -16.59
C TYR A 207 14.47 0.31 -16.29
N PHE A 208 13.18 0.14 -15.99
CA PHE A 208 12.53 -1.17 -15.84
C PHE A 208 11.92 -1.58 -17.17
N THR A 209 12.25 -2.77 -17.69
CA THR A 209 11.71 -3.24 -18.97
C THR A 209 11.85 -4.75 -19.14
N PRO A 210 10.86 -5.45 -19.70
CA PRO A 210 11.01 -6.87 -20.02
C PRO A 210 11.95 -7.12 -21.20
N ASN A 211 12.07 -6.16 -22.13
CA ASN A 211 12.87 -6.29 -23.34
C ASN A 211 13.85 -5.13 -23.48
N VAL A 212 15.10 -5.45 -23.80
CA VAL A 212 16.17 -4.46 -24.00
C VAL A 212 17.17 -4.92 -25.06
N ASN A 213 17.69 -3.96 -25.84
CA ASN A 213 18.86 -4.17 -26.69
C ASN A 213 19.88 -3.03 -26.57
N LYS A 214 21.15 -3.30 -26.90
CA LYS A 214 22.25 -2.31 -26.80
C LYS A 214 21.91 -0.99 -27.50
N THR A 215 21.29 -1.06 -28.69
CA THR A 215 20.95 0.13 -29.46
C THR A 215 19.91 1.00 -28.74
N GLY A 216 18.90 0.40 -28.12
CA GLY A 216 17.91 1.09 -27.31
C GLY A 216 18.55 1.79 -26.11
N VAL A 217 19.46 1.12 -25.40
CA VAL A 217 20.24 1.72 -24.30
C VAL A 217 21.04 2.93 -24.78
N LYS A 218 21.77 2.79 -25.89
CA LYS A 218 22.55 3.89 -26.49
C LYS A 218 21.65 5.05 -26.94
N ALA A 219 20.49 4.76 -27.49
CA ALA A 219 19.55 5.78 -27.92
C ALA A 219 18.99 6.58 -26.73
N LEU A 220 18.60 5.91 -25.65
CA LEU A 220 18.18 6.57 -24.41
C LEU A 220 19.31 7.40 -23.80
N ALA A 221 20.51 6.83 -23.67
CA ALA A 221 21.67 7.56 -23.13
C ALA A 221 22.04 8.78 -23.98
N SER A 222 21.89 8.71 -25.31
CA SER A 222 22.14 9.85 -26.21
C SER A 222 21.15 11.00 -26.02
N LEU A 223 19.89 10.70 -25.67
CA LEU A 223 18.90 11.72 -25.30
C LEU A 223 19.35 12.43 -24.02
N ALA A 224 19.96 11.68 -23.11
CA ALA A 224 20.42 12.23 -21.84
C ALA A 224 21.74 13.00 -21.91
N ALA A 225 22.62 12.64 -22.85
CA ALA A 225 23.84 13.40 -23.17
C ALA A 225 23.56 14.82 -23.71
N SER A 226 22.30 15.17 -23.96
CA SER A 226 21.89 16.54 -24.31
C SER A 226 21.73 17.48 -23.09
N GLY A 227 21.84 16.94 -21.86
CA GLY A 227 21.88 17.68 -20.59
C GLY A 227 23.29 18.11 -20.14
N PRO A 228 23.49 18.49 -18.86
CA PRO A 228 24.79 18.95 -18.34
C PRO A 228 25.84 17.84 -18.17
N ASN A 229 25.42 16.56 -18.13
CA ASN A 229 26.31 15.41 -18.07
C ASN A 229 26.50 14.83 -19.48
N GLU A 230 27.72 14.85 -20.00
CA GLU A 230 28.03 14.29 -21.33
C GLU A 230 27.85 12.76 -21.37
N GLN A 231 27.87 12.09 -20.21
CA GLN A 231 27.70 10.65 -20.03
C GLN A 231 26.88 10.38 -18.76
N PRO A 232 25.59 9.98 -18.84
CA PRO A 232 24.81 9.62 -17.66
C PRO A 232 25.19 8.23 -17.14
N ALA A 233 24.94 7.97 -15.85
CA ALA A 233 24.86 6.62 -15.32
C ALA A 233 23.55 5.96 -15.75
N VAL A 234 23.57 4.67 -16.07
CA VAL A 234 22.38 3.92 -16.50
C VAL A 234 22.28 2.60 -15.74
N GLU A 235 21.15 2.40 -15.08
CA GLU A 235 20.83 1.16 -14.37
C GLU A 235 19.60 0.50 -15.01
N LEU A 236 19.74 -0.75 -15.42
CA LEU A 236 18.70 -1.47 -16.15
C LEU A 236 18.16 -2.61 -15.31
N TYR A 237 16.84 -2.67 -15.16
CA TYR A 237 16.12 -3.71 -14.46
C TYR A 237 15.32 -4.51 -15.50
N GLY A 238 15.91 -5.64 -15.90
CA GLY A 238 15.43 -6.47 -17.00
C GLY A 238 14.88 -7.81 -16.55
N ALA A 239 13.99 -8.40 -17.35
CA ALA A 239 13.77 -9.84 -17.29
C ALA A 239 15.01 -10.58 -17.80
N GLN A 240 15.26 -11.79 -17.31
CA GLN A 240 16.17 -12.68 -18.04
C GLN A 240 15.55 -13.00 -19.42
N PRO A 241 16.34 -13.02 -20.51
CA PRO A 241 15.81 -13.39 -21.81
C PRO A 241 15.21 -14.79 -21.74
N SER A 242 14.00 -14.92 -22.30
CA SER A 242 13.26 -16.18 -22.37
C SER A 242 14.10 -17.27 -23.05
N ALA A 243 14.02 -18.47 -22.49
CA ALA A 243 14.47 -19.72 -23.10
C ALA A 243 13.83 -20.00 -24.47
N VAL A 244 12.57 -19.60 -24.62
CA VAL A 244 11.79 -19.76 -25.85
C VAL A 244 11.97 -18.50 -26.67
N ILE A 245 12.81 -18.59 -27.69
CA ILE A 245 13.02 -17.48 -28.61
C ILE A 245 11.88 -17.44 -29.63
N ASP A 246 11.03 -16.41 -29.53
CA ASP A 246 10.02 -16.12 -30.54
C ASP A 246 10.64 -15.34 -31.70
N THR A 247 10.75 -15.99 -32.86
CA THR A 247 11.31 -15.38 -34.09
C THR A 247 10.41 -14.31 -34.70
N THR A 248 9.18 -14.17 -34.23
CA THR A 248 8.26 -13.11 -34.66
C THR A 248 8.46 -11.82 -33.88
N GLN A 249 9.20 -11.84 -32.77
CA GLN A 249 9.54 -10.63 -32.03
C GLN A 249 10.81 -9.95 -32.59
N PRO A 250 10.80 -8.61 -32.76
CA PRO A 250 11.93 -7.86 -33.30
C PRO A 250 13.18 -7.87 -32.41
N THR A 251 13.11 -8.44 -31.21
CA THR A 251 14.21 -8.56 -30.23
C THR A 251 15.04 -9.84 -30.38
N PHE A 252 14.63 -10.77 -31.26
CA PHE A 252 15.36 -12.00 -31.56
C PHE A 252 16.85 -11.70 -31.87
N GLY A 253 17.77 -12.24 -31.06
CA GLY A 253 19.21 -12.08 -31.28
C GLY A 253 19.86 -10.80 -30.74
N SER A 254 19.16 -9.97 -29.95
CA SER A 254 19.67 -8.65 -29.54
C SER A 254 19.55 -8.27 -28.05
N PHE A 255 19.54 -9.20 -27.10
CA PHE A 255 19.63 -8.83 -25.68
C PHE A 255 21.03 -8.32 -25.30
N VAL A 256 21.14 -7.53 -24.23
CA VAL A 256 22.44 -7.02 -23.72
C VAL A 256 23.22 -8.18 -23.08
N GLY A 257 24.17 -8.73 -23.84
CA GLY A 257 25.10 -9.78 -23.40
C GLY A 257 26.47 -9.26 -22.95
N THR A 258 27.44 -10.15 -22.72
CA THR A 258 28.74 -9.78 -22.10
C THR A 258 29.47 -8.66 -22.84
N GLU A 259 29.58 -8.75 -24.17
CA GLU A 259 30.30 -7.73 -24.95
C GLU A 259 29.55 -6.40 -24.98
N ASP A 260 28.21 -6.44 -24.97
CA ASP A 260 27.39 -5.24 -24.94
C ASP A 260 27.50 -4.52 -23.59
N VAL A 261 27.46 -5.24 -22.47
CA VAL A 261 27.71 -4.69 -21.12
C VAL A 261 29.07 -4.02 -21.09
N ARG A 262 30.12 -4.70 -21.55
CA ARG A 262 31.49 -4.16 -21.57
C ARG A 262 31.62 -2.90 -22.43
N GLU A 263 30.95 -2.86 -23.59
CA GLU A 263 30.92 -1.68 -24.44
C GLU A 263 30.21 -0.50 -23.76
N LEU A 264 29.10 -0.76 -23.07
CA LEU A 264 28.29 0.25 -22.38
C LEU A 264 29.01 0.80 -21.15
N GLU A 265 29.63 -0.06 -20.33
CA GLU A 265 30.51 0.34 -19.21
C GLU A 265 31.70 1.21 -19.67
N ALA A 266 32.16 1.04 -20.92
CA ALA A 266 33.23 1.87 -21.48
C ALA A 266 32.76 3.22 -22.05
N GLN A 267 31.45 3.41 -22.25
CA GLN A 267 30.86 4.58 -22.92
C GLN A 267 30.02 5.47 -22.00
N LEU A 268 29.54 4.93 -20.89
CA LEU A 268 28.71 5.60 -19.89
C LEU A 268 29.54 5.83 -18.61
N ASP A 269 29.06 6.70 -17.72
CA ASP A 269 29.76 6.98 -16.45
C ASP A 269 29.68 5.77 -15.51
N ASP A 270 28.49 5.16 -15.44
CA ASP A 270 28.27 3.83 -14.86
C ASP A 270 27.21 3.10 -15.68
N PHE A 271 27.34 1.78 -15.77
CA PHE A 271 26.36 0.91 -16.40
C PHE A 271 26.16 -0.35 -15.57
N VAL A 272 24.92 -0.56 -15.12
CA VAL A 272 24.57 -1.75 -14.33
C VAL A 272 23.39 -2.45 -14.99
N LEU A 273 23.60 -3.72 -15.38
CA LEU A 273 22.53 -4.62 -15.76
C LEU A 273 22.09 -5.43 -14.54
N ARG A 274 20.80 -5.38 -14.23
CA ARG A 274 20.15 -6.23 -13.25
C ARG A 274 19.09 -7.09 -13.90
N THR A 275 19.08 -8.36 -13.53
CA THR A 275 18.09 -9.32 -13.99
C THR A 275 17.19 -9.71 -12.83
N ARG A 276 15.91 -9.94 -13.14
CA ARG A 276 14.95 -10.42 -12.13
C ARG A 276 15.49 -11.70 -11.48
N LEU A 277 15.45 -11.73 -10.15
CA LEU A 277 15.84 -12.90 -9.37
C LEU A 277 14.88 -14.07 -9.69
N PRO A 278 15.34 -15.32 -9.64
CA PRO A 278 14.48 -16.47 -9.88
C PRO A 278 13.53 -16.74 -8.69
N GLY A 279 12.35 -17.30 -8.97
CA GLY A 279 11.40 -17.75 -7.95
C GLY A 279 10.86 -16.64 -7.05
N ASP A 280 10.56 -17.00 -5.79
CA ASP A 280 9.96 -16.10 -4.79
C ASP A 280 10.80 -14.84 -4.54
N ASP A 281 12.13 -14.87 -4.67
CA ASP A 281 13.00 -13.70 -4.50
C ASP A 281 12.76 -12.62 -5.57
N GLY A 282 12.39 -13.04 -6.78
CA GLY A 282 11.98 -12.13 -7.85
C GLY A 282 10.49 -11.81 -7.84
N GLU A 283 9.72 -12.52 -7.01
CA GLU A 283 8.26 -12.48 -6.96
C GLU A 283 7.73 -11.92 -5.64
N THR A 284 8.59 -11.59 -4.68
CA THR A 284 8.19 -11.10 -3.36
C THR A 284 8.85 -9.77 -3.07
N LEU A 285 8.03 -8.76 -2.80
CA LEU A 285 8.49 -7.45 -2.36
C LEU A 285 9.02 -7.52 -0.93
N PRO A 286 9.81 -6.52 -0.48
CA PRO A 286 10.37 -6.51 0.89
C PRO A 286 9.31 -6.46 1.99
N SER A 287 8.08 -6.03 1.63
CA SER A 287 6.89 -6.07 2.48
C SER A 287 6.34 -7.48 2.72
N GLY A 288 6.89 -8.51 2.07
CA GLY A 288 6.33 -9.87 2.01
C GLY A 288 5.18 -10.01 1.02
N SER A 289 4.85 -8.96 0.27
CA SER A 289 3.78 -8.99 -0.73
C SER A 289 4.27 -9.68 -2.01
N GLN A 290 3.55 -10.70 -2.47
CA GLN A 290 3.87 -11.34 -3.74
C GLN A 290 3.42 -10.48 -4.92
N ILE A 291 4.35 -10.17 -5.83
CA ILE A 291 4.07 -9.80 -7.21
C ILE A 291 3.96 -11.09 -8.01
N ARG A 292 2.78 -11.35 -8.62
CA ARG A 292 2.50 -12.61 -9.34
C ARG A 292 3.66 -12.99 -10.29
N GLY A 293 3.99 -14.28 -10.37
CA GLY A 293 5.08 -14.83 -11.18
C GLY A 293 4.97 -14.69 -12.70
N GLY A 294 4.01 -13.89 -13.20
CA GLY A 294 3.99 -13.47 -14.59
C GLY A 294 5.20 -12.61 -14.96
N LEU A 295 5.35 -12.32 -16.26
CA LEU A 295 6.39 -11.40 -16.72
C LEU A 295 6.19 -10.03 -16.06
N ALA A 296 7.24 -9.48 -15.46
CA ALA A 296 7.26 -8.07 -15.07
C ALA A 296 7.30 -7.21 -16.34
N HIS A 297 6.12 -6.94 -16.90
CA HIS A 297 5.94 -6.27 -18.18
C HIS A 297 5.84 -4.73 -18.03
N LEU A 298 6.24 -4.24 -16.85
CA LEU A 298 6.45 -2.83 -16.54
C LEU A 298 7.46 -2.19 -17.50
N LYS A 299 7.13 -1.02 -18.05
CA LYS A 299 8.16 -0.10 -18.57
C LYS A 299 8.09 1.26 -17.90
N ALA A 300 9.15 1.58 -17.18
CA ALA A 300 9.26 2.81 -16.41
C ALA A 300 10.70 3.32 -16.44
N LEU A 301 10.85 4.60 -16.72
CA LEU A 301 12.11 5.34 -16.56
C LEU A 301 12.00 6.19 -15.29
N VAL A 302 12.91 5.97 -14.36
CA VAL A 302 13.10 6.81 -13.16
C VAL A 302 14.40 7.58 -13.34
N VAL A 303 14.33 8.90 -13.17
CA VAL A 303 15.49 9.80 -13.25
C VAL A 303 15.84 10.27 -11.85
N SER A 304 17.01 9.87 -11.37
CA SER A 304 17.58 10.30 -10.08
C SER A 304 18.74 11.27 -10.30
N GLU A 305 18.91 12.19 -9.37
CA GLU A 305 20.05 13.10 -9.32
C GLU A 305 20.70 13.05 -7.94
N THR A 306 22.04 12.94 -7.91
CA THR A 306 22.82 13.02 -6.67
C THR A 306 23.34 14.45 -6.48
N ILE A 307 22.92 15.12 -5.41
CA ILE A 307 23.38 16.46 -5.02
C ILE A 307 23.99 16.38 -3.63
N ASP A 308 25.25 16.81 -3.47
CA ASP A 308 25.97 16.83 -2.20
C ASP A 308 26.01 15.47 -1.45
N GLY A 309 25.85 14.36 -2.18
CA GLY A 309 25.85 12.99 -1.66
C GLY A 309 24.46 12.42 -1.35
N ASP A 310 23.39 13.21 -1.49
CA ASP A 310 22.01 12.77 -1.33
C ASP A 310 21.37 12.50 -2.70
N GLU A 311 20.79 11.30 -2.88
CA GLU A 311 20.05 10.94 -4.08
C GLU A 311 18.61 11.46 -4.00
N VAL A 312 18.17 12.18 -5.03
CA VAL A 312 16.82 12.72 -5.17
C VAL A 312 16.19 12.22 -6.45
N ILE A 313 15.04 11.57 -6.32
CA ILE A 313 14.20 11.17 -7.46
C ILE A 313 13.57 12.42 -8.07
N ARG A 314 13.91 12.73 -9.32
CA ARG A 314 13.45 13.94 -10.02
C ARG A 314 12.20 13.75 -10.84
N ASP A 315 12.17 12.68 -11.64
CA ASP A 315 11.12 12.43 -12.62
C ASP A 315 10.84 10.93 -12.76
N VAL A 316 9.59 10.60 -13.10
CA VAL A 316 9.16 9.24 -13.44
C VAL A 316 8.33 9.28 -14.73
N LEU A 317 8.72 8.46 -15.69
CA LEU A 317 8.03 8.27 -16.97
C LEU A 317 7.57 6.82 -17.08
N LEU A 318 6.25 6.60 -17.09
CA LEU A 318 5.62 5.30 -17.32
C LEU A 318 5.31 5.17 -18.82
N THR A 319 5.64 4.05 -19.46
CA THR A 319 5.50 3.91 -20.92
C THR A 319 5.18 2.49 -21.37
N SER A 320 4.64 2.34 -22.59
CA SER A 320 4.53 1.06 -23.28
C SER A 320 5.82 0.67 -24.03
N ALA A 321 6.78 1.58 -24.13
CA ALA A 321 8.06 1.40 -24.83
C ALA A 321 9.01 0.46 -24.08
N ASN A 322 9.36 -0.67 -24.72
CA ASN A 322 10.53 -1.45 -24.33
C ASN A 322 11.83 -0.67 -24.64
N LEU A 323 12.95 -1.00 -24.00
CA LEU A 323 14.23 -0.33 -24.25
C LEU A 323 14.95 -0.91 -25.48
N THR A 324 14.31 -0.78 -26.65
CA THR A 324 14.80 -1.33 -27.92
C THR A 324 14.95 -0.24 -28.97
N SER A 325 15.73 -0.53 -30.03
CA SER A 325 15.85 0.35 -31.20
C SER A 325 14.50 0.72 -31.82
N ASN A 326 13.55 -0.21 -31.89
CA ASN A 326 12.23 0.04 -32.48
C ASN A 326 11.40 1.07 -31.72
N ALA A 327 11.63 1.24 -30.42
CA ALA A 327 10.89 2.19 -29.59
C ALA A 327 11.66 3.50 -29.36
N TRP A 328 13.01 3.43 -29.33
CA TRP A 328 13.86 4.55 -28.91
C TRP A 328 14.77 5.11 -29.99
N GLU A 329 14.76 4.65 -31.24
CA GLU A 329 15.42 5.35 -32.37
C GLU A 329 14.46 6.35 -33.05
N GLU A 330 15.00 7.40 -33.67
CA GLU A 330 14.20 8.50 -34.25
C GLU A 330 13.30 8.03 -35.40
N ASN A 331 13.66 6.91 -36.04
CA ASN A 331 12.90 6.25 -37.09
C ASN A 331 12.46 4.83 -36.66
N GLY A 332 12.25 4.62 -35.35
CA GLY A 332 11.74 3.37 -34.81
C GLY A 332 10.37 3.00 -35.40
N GLY A 333 10.08 1.70 -35.49
CA GLY A 333 8.84 1.20 -36.09
C GLY A 333 7.64 1.18 -35.14
N ASN A 334 7.87 1.17 -33.82
CA ASN A 334 6.80 1.02 -32.84
C ASN A 334 6.17 2.37 -32.48
N ILE A 335 4.85 2.39 -32.44
CA ILE A 335 4.08 3.51 -31.92
C ILE A 335 3.73 3.23 -30.45
N GLU A 336 4.39 3.95 -29.55
CA GLU A 336 4.31 3.81 -28.10
C GLU A 336 3.67 5.06 -27.49
N TYR A 337 3.04 4.92 -26.33
CA TYR A 337 2.66 6.07 -25.52
C TYR A 337 2.71 5.75 -24.02
N GLY A 338 2.66 6.80 -23.20
CA GLY A 338 2.93 6.72 -21.77
C GLY A 338 2.45 7.94 -21.01
N ILE A 339 2.78 7.98 -19.72
CA ILE A 339 2.47 9.07 -18.81
C ILE A 339 3.76 9.57 -18.17
N TRP A 340 4.06 10.86 -18.35
CA TRP A 340 5.09 11.55 -17.58
C TRP A 340 4.48 12.11 -16.29
N LEU A 341 4.96 11.64 -15.14
CA LEU A 341 4.57 12.15 -13.83
C LEU A 341 5.31 13.46 -13.55
N ARG A 342 4.55 14.48 -13.14
CA ARG A 342 5.05 15.85 -12.89
C ARG A 342 4.77 16.34 -11.46
N ASP A 343 4.00 15.58 -10.70
CA ASP A 343 3.65 15.88 -9.31
C ASP A 343 4.74 15.35 -8.36
N PRO A 344 5.39 16.20 -7.54
CA PRO A 344 6.52 15.79 -6.70
C PRO A 344 6.20 14.64 -5.73
N ASP A 345 5.00 14.63 -5.16
CA ASP A 345 4.58 13.60 -4.21
C ASP A 345 4.39 12.24 -4.90
N ARG A 346 3.77 12.24 -6.08
CA ARG A 346 3.63 11.04 -6.93
C ARG A 346 4.98 10.58 -7.46
N ILE A 347 5.84 11.48 -7.92
CA ILE A 347 7.20 11.15 -8.39
C ILE A 347 7.96 10.43 -7.27
N LYS A 348 7.96 10.99 -6.06
CA LYS A 348 8.63 10.38 -4.91
C LYS A 348 8.02 9.02 -4.57
N THR A 349 6.68 8.93 -4.50
CA THR A 349 6.00 7.68 -4.13
C THR A 349 6.25 6.56 -5.14
N VAL A 350 6.05 6.84 -6.43
CA VAL A 350 6.23 5.86 -7.51
C VAL A 350 7.71 5.55 -7.71
N GLY A 351 8.57 6.57 -7.69
CA GLY A 351 10.01 6.38 -7.83
C GLY A 351 10.61 5.56 -6.71
N SER A 352 10.25 5.82 -5.44
CA SER A 352 10.69 5.01 -4.30
C SER A 352 10.18 3.57 -4.42
N PHE A 353 8.96 3.33 -4.91
CA PHE A 353 8.50 1.97 -5.17
C PHE A 353 9.42 1.25 -6.18
N PHE A 354 9.74 1.88 -7.32
CA PHE A 354 10.63 1.29 -8.32
C PHE A 354 12.05 1.06 -7.78
N LEU A 355 12.67 2.08 -7.19
CA LEU A 355 14.09 2.03 -6.81
C LEU A 355 14.36 1.38 -5.45
N GLU A 356 13.43 1.39 -4.51
CA GLU A 356 13.63 0.86 -3.15
C GLU A 356 12.92 -0.48 -2.94
N SER A 357 11.71 -0.68 -3.48
CA SER A 357 10.94 -1.91 -3.24
C SER A 357 11.08 -2.93 -4.37
N LEU A 358 10.79 -2.53 -5.60
CA LEU A 358 10.81 -3.43 -6.75
C LEU A 358 12.24 -3.80 -7.15
N ALA A 359 13.21 -2.89 -6.97
CA ALA A 359 14.62 -3.13 -7.24
C ALA A 359 15.21 -4.32 -6.47
N GLU A 360 14.69 -4.63 -5.27
CA GLU A 360 15.14 -5.79 -4.48
C GLU A 360 14.81 -7.13 -5.16
N CYS A 361 13.82 -7.17 -6.05
CA CYS A 361 13.49 -8.35 -6.86
C CYS A 361 14.49 -8.60 -8.01
N TYR A 362 15.56 -7.79 -8.13
CA TYR A 362 16.53 -7.85 -9.21
C TYR A 362 17.98 -7.92 -8.70
N GLY A 363 18.72 -8.92 -9.19
CA GLY A 363 20.14 -9.10 -8.91
C GLY A 363 21.02 -8.50 -9.99
N ARG A 364 22.21 -8.01 -9.65
CA ARG A 364 23.21 -7.62 -10.66
C ARG A 364 23.61 -8.83 -11.49
N ALA A 365 23.61 -8.70 -12.82
CA ALA A 365 24.07 -9.74 -13.71
C ALA A 365 25.57 -9.96 -13.50
N ASP A 366 25.93 -11.09 -12.91
CA ASP A 366 27.31 -11.51 -12.73
C ASP A 366 27.86 -12.22 -13.99
N GLU A 367 29.14 -12.62 -13.96
CA GLU A 367 29.80 -13.25 -15.10
C GLU A 367 29.09 -14.53 -15.55
N GLN A 368 28.52 -15.30 -14.61
CA GLN A 368 27.75 -16.50 -14.93
C GLN A 368 26.43 -16.13 -15.60
N THR A 369 25.68 -15.17 -15.05
CA THR A 369 24.41 -14.70 -15.62
C THR A 369 24.62 -14.17 -17.04
N LEU A 370 25.69 -13.42 -17.29
CA LEU A 370 26.02 -12.89 -18.61
C LEU A 370 26.43 -14.00 -19.59
N THR A 371 27.16 -15.01 -19.11
CA THR A 371 27.49 -16.21 -19.90
C THR A 371 26.22 -16.96 -20.31
N ASP A 372 25.30 -17.18 -19.37
CA ASP A 372 24.02 -17.85 -19.64
C ASP A 372 23.18 -17.07 -20.66
N ILE A 373 23.18 -15.72 -20.56
CA ILE A 373 22.54 -14.84 -21.54
C ILE A 373 23.19 -15.03 -22.92
N ASP A 374 24.51 -14.93 -23.02
CA ASP A 374 25.23 -15.08 -24.29
C ASP A 374 24.98 -16.44 -24.94
N GLU A 375 24.97 -17.52 -24.14
CA GLU A 375 24.66 -18.87 -24.60
C GLU A 375 23.23 -18.98 -25.15
N ARG A 376 22.24 -18.42 -24.44
CA ARG A 376 20.84 -18.33 -24.92
C ARG A 376 20.73 -17.55 -26.22
N MET A 377 21.47 -16.44 -26.34
CA MET A 377 21.48 -15.61 -27.55
C MET A 377 22.19 -16.30 -28.73
N ALA A 378 23.24 -17.08 -28.48
CA ALA A 378 24.01 -17.81 -29.48
C ALA A 378 23.30 -19.07 -30.01
N ALA A 379 22.43 -19.68 -29.21
CA ALA A 379 21.69 -20.90 -29.55
C ALA A 379 20.79 -20.76 -30.81
N GLY A 380 20.32 -19.56 -31.13
CA GLY A 380 19.48 -19.28 -32.31
C GLY A 380 18.13 -20.01 -32.30
N SER A 381 17.35 -19.90 -33.40
CA SER A 381 15.97 -20.40 -33.50
C SER A 381 15.86 -21.90 -33.78
N GLY A 382 16.93 -22.67 -33.52
CA GLY A 382 17.08 -24.03 -34.03
C GLY A 382 17.88 -24.98 -33.14
N GLY A 383 18.24 -24.59 -31.93
CA GLY A 383 18.92 -25.48 -30.98
C GLY A 383 18.61 -25.07 -29.56
N LEU A 384 18.52 -26.07 -28.68
CA LEU A 384 18.33 -25.98 -27.23
C LEU A 384 16.89 -25.58 -26.81
N LEU A 385 16.11 -26.58 -26.39
CA LEU A 385 15.25 -26.37 -25.22
C LEU A 385 16.24 -26.27 -24.05
N PRO A 386 16.45 -25.13 -23.39
CA PRO A 386 17.24 -25.12 -22.16
C PRO A 386 16.48 -25.93 -21.11
N TYR A 387 17.22 -26.52 -20.17
CA TYR A 387 16.61 -27.19 -19.03
C TYR A 387 15.78 -26.18 -18.23
N THR A 388 14.65 -26.60 -17.68
CA THR A 388 13.79 -25.72 -16.89
C THR A 388 14.49 -25.43 -15.56
N GLN A 389 14.83 -24.17 -15.28
CA GLN A 389 15.45 -23.81 -14.01
C GLN A 389 14.43 -23.94 -12.87
N ARG A 390 14.86 -24.53 -11.76
CA ARG A 390 14.10 -24.76 -10.53
C ARG A 390 14.90 -24.25 -9.34
N THR A 391 14.20 -23.69 -8.36
CA THR A 391 14.79 -23.33 -7.06
C THR A 391 15.08 -24.59 -6.23
N LEU A 392 15.75 -24.46 -5.09
CA LEU A 392 15.88 -25.59 -4.16
C LEU A 392 14.54 -25.90 -3.50
N GLU A 393 13.69 -24.90 -3.31
CA GLU A 393 12.33 -25.00 -2.80
C GLU A 393 11.46 -25.84 -3.74
N ASP A 394 11.49 -25.56 -5.04
CA ASP A 394 10.82 -26.36 -6.08
C ASP A 394 11.34 -27.81 -6.07
N PHE A 395 12.66 -27.96 -6.01
CA PHE A 395 13.30 -29.27 -5.98
C PHE A 395 12.89 -30.07 -4.74
N VAL A 396 12.93 -29.45 -3.55
CA VAL A 396 12.50 -30.07 -2.28
C VAL A 396 11.02 -30.39 -2.32
N THR A 397 10.19 -29.48 -2.85
CA THR A 397 8.74 -29.67 -3.01
C THR A 397 8.41 -30.91 -3.81
N ALA A 398 9.11 -31.13 -4.93
CA ALA A 398 8.93 -32.33 -5.75
C ALA A 398 9.31 -33.64 -5.02
N GLN A 399 10.07 -33.55 -3.93
CA GLN A 399 10.48 -34.69 -3.09
C GLN A 399 9.66 -34.80 -1.79
N LEU A 400 8.76 -33.86 -1.53
CA LEU A 400 7.81 -33.93 -0.44
C LEU A 400 6.56 -34.67 -0.90
N GLY A 401 6.01 -35.48 0.00
CA GLY A 401 4.66 -36.02 -0.12
C GLY A 401 3.92 -35.90 1.20
N VAL A 402 2.68 -36.37 1.22
CA VAL A 402 1.84 -36.33 2.41
C VAL A 402 1.67 -37.71 3.00
N SER A 403 1.78 -37.79 4.33
CA SER A 403 1.47 -38.98 5.11
C SER A 403 0.47 -38.64 6.22
N GLY A 404 -0.83 -38.81 5.94
CA GLY A 404 -1.89 -38.38 6.85
C GLY A 404 -1.99 -36.85 6.88
N THR A 405 -1.75 -36.24 8.04
CA THR A 405 -1.74 -34.77 8.22
C THR A 405 -0.33 -34.17 8.24
N ASP A 406 0.71 -34.99 8.00
CA ASP A 406 2.10 -34.58 8.07
C ASP A 406 2.77 -34.64 6.71
N LEU A 407 3.84 -33.86 6.56
CA LEU A 407 4.72 -33.94 5.40
C LEU A 407 5.73 -35.07 5.55
N GLN A 408 6.10 -35.64 4.42
CA GLN A 408 6.98 -36.77 4.30
C GLN A 408 8.02 -36.48 3.22
N ALA A 409 9.28 -36.26 3.62
CA ALA A 409 10.40 -36.14 2.70
C ALA A 409 10.82 -37.53 2.20
N ALA A 410 10.92 -37.69 0.87
CA ALA A 410 11.16 -38.99 0.23
C ALA A 410 12.63 -39.32 -0.05
N TRP A 411 13.60 -38.41 0.22
CA TRP A 411 15.03 -38.64 -0.05
C TRP A 411 15.70 -39.56 0.99
N LEU A 412 15.18 -40.77 1.19
CA LEU A 412 15.71 -41.75 2.15
C LEU A 412 16.45 -42.89 1.43
N ASP A 413 17.68 -42.61 0.99
CA ASP A 413 18.76 -43.60 0.88
C ASP A 413 20.14 -42.88 0.90
N ASP A 414 21.22 -43.63 1.10
CA ASP A 414 22.58 -43.23 1.57
C ASP A 414 23.29 -42.02 0.89
N ASP A 415 22.72 -41.38 -0.13
CA ASP A 415 23.22 -40.17 -0.81
C ASP A 415 22.35 -38.93 -0.47
N VAL A 416 22.18 -38.65 0.82
CA VAL A 416 21.34 -37.54 1.33
C VAL A 416 21.80 -36.19 0.76
N LEU A 417 20.99 -35.60 -0.12
CA LEU A 417 21.22 -34.27 -0.72
C LEU A 417 20.83 -33.12 0.23
N PHE A 418 19.95 -33.37 1.19
CA PHE A 418 19.48 -32.38 2.15
C PHE A 418 19.42 -32.98 3.55
N ASP A 419 20.16 -32.40 4.49
CA ASP A 419 20.00 -32.70 5.91
C ASP A 419 19.20 -31.57 6.56
N ILE A 420 17.95 -31.85 6.96
CA ILE A 420 17.11 -30.83 7.61
C ILE A 420 17.53 -30.72 9.07
N GLU A 421 18.07 -29.57 9.44
CA GLU A 421 18.52 -29.25 10.79
C GLU A 421 17.38 -28.73 11.66
N GLN A 422 16.54 -27.86 11.09
CA GLN A 422 15.40 -27.24 11.78
C GLN A 422 14.23 -27.04 10.82
N CYS A 423 13.02 -27.06 11.36
CA CYS A 423 11.78 -26.80 10.64
C CYS A 423 10.93 -25.83 11.45
N ARG A 424 10.28 -24.86 10.79
CA ARG A 424 9.35 -23.93 11.44
C ARG A 424 8.14 -23.67 10.54
N TRP A 425 6.95 -23.85 11.11
CA TRP A 425 5.70 -23.46 10.49
C TRP A 425 5.36 -22.01 10.80
N TYR A 426 4.88 -21.31 9.79
CA TYR A 426 4.28 -19.99 9.89
C TYR A 426 2.78 -20.13 9.68
N LEU A 427 2.01 -19.73 10.69
CA LEU A 427 0.56 -19.74 10.68
C LEU A 427 0.06 -18.30 10.62
N ARG A 428 -0.82 -17.99 9.68
CA ARG A 428 -1.45 -16.68 9.54
C ARG A 428 -2.88 -16.76 10.02
N ASP A 429 -3.28 -15.85 10.89
CA ASP A 429 -4.69 -15.62 11.19
C ASP A 429 -5.34 -14.91 9.99
N ILE A 430 -6.33 -15.55 9.36
CA ILE A 430 -7.05 -15.03 8.19
C ILE A 430 -7.72 -13.69 8.50
N VAL A 431 -8.20 -13.50 9.73
CA VAL A 431 -8.96 -12.33 10.17
C VAL A 431 -8.04 -11.15 10.51
N THR A 432 -7.04 -11.40 11.36
CA THR A 432 -6.16 -10.33 11.87
C THR A 432 -4.93 -10.10 10.99
N GLY A 433 -4.55 -11.10 10.19
CA GLY A 433 -3.31 -11.11 9.41
C GLY A 433 -2.05 -11.39 10.22
N GLU A 434 -2.16 -11.54 11.55
CA GLU A 434 -1.02 -11.79 12.44
C GLU A 434 -0.38 -13.15 12.14
N LEU A 435 0.96 -13.19 12.24
CA LEU A 435 1.77 -14.39 12.02
C LEU A 435 2.17 -14.99 13.35
N ASP A 436 1.79 -16.24 13.58
CA ASP A 436 2.30 -17.10 14.62
C ASP A 436 3.35 -18.05 14.05
N THR A 437 4.34 -18.40 14.87
CA THR A 437 5.43 -19.31 14.47
C THR A 437 5.48 -20.50 15.39
N LYS A 438 5.51 -21.70 14.82
CA LYS A 438 5.62 -22.96 15.56
C LYS A 438 6.77 -23.79 15.03
N ASP A 439 7.76 -24.05 15.89
CA ASP A 439 8.83 -24.98 15.54
C ASP A 439 8.24 -26.38 15.28
N ALA A 440 8.61 -27.01 14.17
CA ALA A 440 8.10 -28.31 13.78
C ALA A 440 8.98 -29.45 14.32
N VAL A 441 8.36 -30.60 14.57
CA VAL A 441 9.11 -31.82 14.91
C VAL A 441 9.48 -32.53 13.61
N TYR A 442 10.77 -32.51 13.27
CA TYR A 442 11.34 -33.32 12.20
C TYR A 442 11.89 -34.64 12.74
N GLU A 443 11.53 -35.75 12.10
CA GLU A 443 12.03 -37.10 12.40
C GLU A 443 12.98 -37.57 11.28
N PRO A 444 14.32 -37.42 11.41
CA PRO A 444 15.25 -37.66 10.30
C PRO A 444 15.24 -39.08 9.73
N LYS A 445 14.91 -40.09 10.55
CA LYS A 445 14.89 -41.50 10.13
C LYS A 445 13.71 -41.83 9.24
N THR A 446 12.60 -41.15 9.48
CA THR A 446 11.35 -41.37 8.75
C THR A 446 11.17 -40.30 7.70
N GLY A 447 11.89 -39.17 7.74
CA GLY A 447 11.69 -38.02 6.85
C GLY A 447 10.42 -37.22 7.17
N ARG A 448 9.78 -37.51 8.30
CA ARG A 448 8.48 -36.94 8.68
C ARG A 448 8.64 -35.57 9.29
N ILE A 449 7.90 -34.59 8.79
CA ILE A 449 7.78 -33.24 9.36
C ILE A 449 6.36 -33.11 9.90
N GLN A 450 6.24 -33.07 11.23
CA GLN A 450 4.94 -33.01 11.88
C GLN A 450 4.27 -31.65 11.66
N SER A 451 3.00 -31.68 11.26
CA SER A 451 2.15 -30.49 11.18
C SER A 451 1.88 -29.93 12.58
N PRO A 452 1.73 -28.60 12.74
CA PRO A 452 1.47 -28.02 14.04
C PRO A 452 0.09 -28.46 14.55
N THR A 453 0.04 -28.97 15.78
CA THR A 453 -1.22 -29.29 16.49
C THR A 453 -1.36 -28.33 17.67
N GLY A 454 -2.55 -27.75 17.88
CA GLY A 454 -2.74 -26.79 18.97
C GLY A 454 -4.21 -26.50 19.30
N GLU A 455 -4.46 -26.08 20.54
CA GLU A 455 -5.80 -25.85 21.13
C GLU A 455 -6.39 -24.45 20.84
N ASN A 456 -5.74 -23.63 20.01
CA ASN A 456 -6.24 -22.34 19.52
C ASN A 456 -5.84 -22.21 18.05
N THR A 457 -6.71 -22.60 17.13
CA THR A 457 -6.48 -22.58 15.68
C THR A 457 -7.58 -21.87 14.92
N ASP A 458 -8.42 -21.09 15.62
CA ASP A 458 -9.53 -20.41 14.98
C ASP A 458 -8.99 -19.42 13.95
N ASN A 459 -9.48 -19.57 12.71
CA ASN A 459 -9.13 -18.77 11.54
C ASN A 459 -7.64 -18.84 11.14
N LEU A 460 -6.86 -19.82 11.62
CA LEU A 460 -5.47 -19.96 11.20
C LEU A 460 -5.38 -20.71 9.87
N CYS A 461 -4.46 -20.26 9.02
CA CYS A 461 -4.00 -21.00 7.86
C CYS A 461 -2.47 -21.09 7.85
N ILE A 462 -1.93 -22.08 7.16
CA ILE A 462 -0.49 -22.23 6.95
C ILE A 462 -0.07 -21.28 5.84
N GLU A 463 0.81 -20.35 6.19
CA GLU A 463 1.43 -19.42 5.26
C GLU A 463 2.66 -20.08 4.59
N ALA A 464 3.53 -20.68 5.42
CA ALA A 464 4.80 -21.23 4.97
C ALA A 464 5.38 -22.27 5.94
N LEU A 465 6.31 -23.08 5.41
CA LEU A 465 7.21 -23.96 6.15
C LEU A 465 8.65 -23.57 5.82
N GLU A 466 9.39 -23.11 6.82
CA GLU A 466 10.81 -22.86 6.70
C GLU A 466 11.60 -24.10 7.10
N LEU A 467 12.55 -24.49 6.26
CA LEU A 467 13.48 -25.59 6.46
C LEU A 467 14.90 -25.05 6.48
N GLN A 468 15.58 -25.17 7.62
CA GLN A 468 17.02 -25.01 7.65
C GLN A 468 17.66 -26.32 7.19
N VAL A 469 18.30 -26.31 6.04
CA VAL A 469 18.87 -27.50 5.41
C VAL A 469 20.36 -27.35 5.18
N THR A 470 21.11 -28.42 5.39
CA THR A 470 22.51 -28.52 4.97
C THR A 470 22.58 -29.36 3.71
N THR A 471 23.04 -28.76 2.61
CA THR A 471 23.05 -29.37 1.27
C THR A 471 24.37 -29.10 0.54
N PRO A 472 24.94 -30.06 -0.20
CA PRO A 472 26.05 -29.81 -1.12
C PRO A 472 25.58 -29.20 -2.46
N LEU A 473 24.28 -29.06 -2.70
CA LEU A 473 23.74 -28.60 -3.99
C LEU A 473 24.05 -27.13 -4.28
N GLU A 474 24.35 -26.87 -5.54
CA GLU A 474 24.44 -25.53 -6.12
C GLU A 474 23.12 -25.14 -6.80
N THR A 475 22.78 -23.84 -6.78
CA THR A 475 21.53 -23.28 -7.33
C THR A 475 21.78 -22.53 -8.63
N PRO A 476 20.86 -22.57 -9.62
CA PRO A 476 19.60 -23.32 -9.64
C PRO A 476 19.79 -24.80 -10.00
N VAL A 477 18.75 -25.62 -9.75
CA VAL A 477 18.64 -27.01 -10.24
C VAL A 477 17.91 -27.01 -11.57
N TYR A 478 18.20 -27.96 -12.46
CA TYR A 478 17.70 -27.94 -13.83
C TYR A 478 16.82 -29.17 -14.12
N GLU A 479 15.53 -28.97 -14.38
CA GLU A 479 14.59 -30.03 -14.72
C GLU A 479 14.63 -30.36 -16.22
N LEU A 480 14.66 -31.66 -16.51
CA LEU A 480 14.59 -32.21 -17.85
C LEU A 480 13.12 -32.46 -18.25
N SER A 481 12.71 -31.88 -19.37
CA SER A 481 11.44 -32.24 -20.03
C SER A 481 11.42 -33.70 -20.49
N SER A 482 10.23 -34.25 -20.69
CA SER A 482 10.06 -35.61 -21.23
C SER A 482 10.75 -35.79 -22.60
N SER A 483 10.82 -34.76 -23.45
CA SER A 483 11.58 -34.79 -24.70
C SER A 483 13.09 -34.90 -24.45
N GLN A 484 13.64 -34.10 -23.55
CA GLN A 484 15.08 -34.12 -23.24
C GLN A 484 15.50 -35.43 -22.57
N LEU A 485 14.63 -36.04 -21.74
CA LEU A 485 14.84 -37.38 -21.19
C LEU A 485 14.94 -38.45 -22.29
N ASN A 486 14.04 -38.40 -23.29
CA ASN A 486 14.08 -39.30 -24.44
C ASN A 486 15.33 -39.08 -25.31
N ASP A 487 15.80 -37.85 -25.44
CA ASP A 487 17.01 -37.54 -26.18
C ASP A 487 18.26 -37.99 -25.42
N LEU A 488 18.28 -37.85 -24.09
CA LEU A 488 19.31 -38.38 -23.22
C LEU A 488 19.40 -39.91 -23.32
N GLU A 489 18.26 -40.61 -23.35
CA GLU A 489 18.19 -42.05 -23.57
C GLU A 489 18.85 -42.48 -24.90
N ARG A 490 18.70 -41.66 -25.94
CA ARG A 490 19.25 -41.90 -27.28
C ARG A 490 20.68 -41.42 -27.46
N GLY A 491 21.27 -40.78 -26.45
CA GLY A 491 22.59 -40.14 -26.54
C GLY A 491 22.60 -38.96 -27.52
N ALA A 492 21.48 -38.25 -27.62
CA ALA A 492 21.21 -37.19 -28.59
C ALA A 492 20.93 -35.84 -27.92
N LEU A 493 21.33 -35.64 -26.65
CA LEU A 493 21.26 -34.32 -26.02
C LEU A 493 22.19 -33.34 -26.72
N ASP A 494 21.68 -32.12 -26.92
CA ASP A 494 22.47 -31.01 -27.47
C ASP A 494 23.50 -30.47 -26.45
N THR A 495 23.24 -30.56 -25.13
CA THR A 495 24.19 -30.24 -24.05
C THR A 495 24.85 -31.51 -23.49
N PRO A 496 26.19 -31.55 -23.32
CA PRO A 496 26.86 -32.68 -22.70
C PRO A 496 26.42 -32.85 -21.23
N ILE A 497 25.95 -34.04 -20.88
CA ILE A 497 25.60 -34.36 -19.47
C ILE A 497 26.84 -34.40 -18.55
N GLU A 498 28.03 -34.53 -19.13
CA GLU A 498 29.33 -34.53 -18.44
C GLU A 498 29.70 -33.17 -17.83
N ASP A 499 29.00 -32.07 -18.17
CA ASP A 499 29.22 -30.73 -17.60
C ASP A 499 28.50 -30.50 -16.26
N TRP A 500 27.76 -31.50 -15.79
CA TRP A 500 27.05 -31.55 -14.51
C TRP A 500 27.71 -32.58 -13.60
N ASP A 501 27.53 -32.47 -12.29
CA ASP A 501 28.11 -33.45 -11.35
C ASP A 501 27.22 -34.69 -11.17
N ARG A 502 25.89 -34.49 -11.26
CA ARG A 502 24.87 -35.50 -10.96
C ARG A 502 23.60 -35.30 -11.78
N ILE A 503 22.88 -36.41 -12.00
CA ILE A 503 21.48 -36.44 -12.45
C ILE A 503 20.62 -37.16 -11.40
N LEU A 504 19.50 -36.56 -11.01
CA LEU A 504 18.44 -37.23 -10.25
C LEU A 504 17.44 -37.84 -11.23
N LEU A 505 17.08 -39.11 -11.05
CA LEU A 505 15.98 -39.77 -11.74
C LEU A 505 15.01 -40.29 -10.70
N ASP A 506 13.77 -39.77 -10.65
CA ASP A 506 12.72 -40.15 -9.69
C ASP A 506 13.22 -40.31 -8.23
N GLY A 507 13.99 -39.33 -7.77
CA GLY A 507 14.54 -39.30 -6.40
C GLY A 507 15.87 -40.04 -6.20
N VAL A 508 16.42 -40.71 -7.22
CA VAL A 508 17.71 -41.42 -7.13
C VAL A 508 18.81 -40.66 -7.86
N ALA A 509 19.89 -40.35 -7.15
CA ALA A 509 21.04 -39.61 -7.67
C ALA A 509 22.07 -40.53 -8.38
N TYR A 510 22.51 -40.13 -9.57
CA TYR A 510 23.55 -40.81 -10.34
C TYR A 510 24.66 -39.84 -10.71
N SER A 511 25.91 -40.31 -10.66
CA SER A 511 27.06 -39.55 -11.18
C SER A 511 27.04 -39.55 -12.72
N THR A 512 27.29 -38.38 -13.28
CA THR A 512 27.38 -38.10 -14.72
C THR A 512 28.77 -38.37 -15.30
N ASP A 513 29.80 -38.52 -14.45
CA ASP A 513 31.18 -38.88 -14.83
C ASP A 513 31.32 -40.29 -15.47
N GLY A 514 30.25 -41.08 -15.43
CA GLY A 514 30.22 -42.46 -15.89
C GLY A 514 29.02 -42.77 -16.80
N ALA A 515 28.95 -44.02 -17.27
CA ALA A 515 27.79 -44.46 -18.06
C ALA A 515 26.52 -44.47 -17.20
N LEU A 516 25.54 -43.67 -17.60
CA LEU A 516 24.24 -43.59 -16.94
C LEU A 516 23.45 -44.91 -17.04
N PRO A 517 22.65 -45.25 -16.02
CA PRO A 517 21.90 -46.48 -16.02
C PRO A 517 20.72 -46.40 -17.01
N THR A 518 20.68 -47.32 -17.98
CA THR A 518 19.71 -47.26 -19.08
C THR A 518 18.28 -47.57 -18.66
N ASP A 519 18.07 -48.50 -17.73
CA ASP A 519 16.72 -48.92 -17.32
C ASP A 519 15.99 -47.85 -16.46
N PRO A 520 16.62 -47.24 -15.44
CA PRO A 520 16.03 -46.11 -14.71
C PRO A 520 15.75 -44.91 -15.61
N LEU A 521 16.68 -44.58 -16.52
CA LEU A 521 16.51 -43.46 -17.45
C LEU A 521 15.29 -43.63 -18.36
N LYS A 522 14.98 -44.85 -18.79
CA LYS A 522 13.80 -45.16 -19.62
C LYS A 522 12.48 -45.09 -18.86
N ALA A 523 12.52 -45.34 -17.55
CA ALA A 523 11.34 -45.40 -16.70
C ALA A 523 11.08 -44.07 -16.00
N ALA A 524 12.04 -43.14 -16.03
CA ALA A 524 11.99 -41.89 -15.29
C ALA A 524 10.80 -41.02 -15.71
N GLU A 525 9.96 -40.66 -14.74
CA GLU A 525 8.89 -39.68 -14.95
C GLU A 525 9.40 -38.25 -14.74
N SER A 526 10.41 -38.09 -13.89
CA SER A 526 11.05 -36.83 -13.55
C SER A 526 12.57 -36.95 -13.57
N ALA A 527 13.25 -35.89 -14.01
CA ALA A 527 14.71 -35.87 -13.96
C ALA A 527 15.27 -34.46 -13.77
N TYR A 528 16.35 -34.38 -12.98
CA TYR A 528 16.99 -33.12 -12.63
C TYR A 528 18.50 -33.19 -12.76
N LEU A 529 19.14 -32.17 -13.33
CA LEU A 529 20.58 -31.98 -13.38
C LEU A 529 21.02 -30.95 -12.36
N TYR A 530 22.10 -31.24 -11.64
CA TYR A 530 22.62 -30.34 -10.61
C TYR A 530 24.13 -30.48 -10.43
N ARG A 531 24.71 -29.43 -9.86
CA ARG A 531 26.10 -29.38 -9.43
C ARG A 531 26.21 -29.49 -7.92
N CYS A 532 27.35 -29.98 -7.45
CA CYS A 532 27.66 -30.21 -6.06
C CYS A 532 28.92 -29.46 -5.67
N HIS A 533 28.85 -28.72 -4.57
CA HIS A 533 30.02 -28.23 -3.88
C HIS A 533 30.82 -29.38 -3.25
N ASN A 534 32.13 -29.15 -3.13
CA ASN A 534 33.03 -30.04 -2.37
C ASN A 534 32.74 -30.06 -0.85
N ARG A 535 31.83 -29.22 -0.36
CA ARG A 535 31.38 -29.11 1.03
C ARG A 535 29.88 -28.82 1.06
N SER A 536 29.18 -29.30 2.08
CA SER A 536 27.79 -28.91 2.32
C SER A 536 27.70 -27.48 2.87
N LEU A 537 26.66 -26.76 2.49
CA LEU A 537 26.33 -25.42 2.96
C LEU A 537 24.97 -25.46 3.65
N THR A 538 24.84 -24.76 4.78
CA THR A 538 23.56 -24.52 5.45
C THR A 538 22.82 -23.41 4.70
N ARG A 539 21.56 -23.66 4.35
CA ARG A 539 20.64 -22.75 3.67
C ARG A 539 19.30 -22.76 4.40
N THR A 540 18.57 -21.67 4.32
CA THR A 540 17.17 -21.62 4.76
C THR A 540 16.31 -21.64 3.51
N LEU A 541 15.41 -22.62 3.42
CA LEU A 541 14.43 -22.77 2.35
C LEU A 541 13.06 -22.40 2.90
N SER A 542 12.29 -21.60 2.16
CA SER A 542 10.94 -21.21 2.57
C SER A 542 9.91 -21.81 1.61
N LEU A 543 9.17 -22.82 2.07
CA LEU A 543 8.11 -23.46 1.30
C LEU A 543 6.78 -22.75 1.60
N ASN A 544 6.39 -21.83 0.72
CA ASN A 544 5.09 -21.13 0.82
C ASN A 544 3.88 -22.07 0.58
N ALA A 545 2.66 -21.55 0.73
CA ALA A 545 1.42 -22.31 0.53
C ALA A 545 1.31 -23.00 -0.85
N ASN A 546 1.85 -22.44 -1.93
CA ASN A 546 1.84 -23.07 -3.26
C ASN A 546 2.76 -24.28 -3.32
N HIS A 547 3.96 -24.19 -2.75
CA HIS A 547 4.87 -25.32 -2.61
C HIS A 547 4.22 -26.46 -1.82
N LEU A 548 3.62 -26.13 -0.67
CA LEU A 548 2.94 -27.11 0.17
C LEU A 548 1.77 -27.78 -0.58
N ARG A 549 0.93 -27.01 -1.26
CA ARG A 549 -0.16 -27.55 -2.09
C ARG A 549 0.35 -28.41 -3.24
N ALA A 550 1.46 -28.03 -3.89
CA ALA A 550 2.08 -28.81 -4.95
C ALA A 550 2.64 -30.16 -4.44
N ALA A 551 3.11 -30.20 -3.20
CA ALA A 551 3.45 -31.44 -2.50
C ALA A 551 2.22 -32.28 -2.08
N GLY A 552 1.00 -31.80 -2.40
CA GLY A 552 -0.26 -32.43 -2.05
C GLY A 552 -0.71 -32.17 -0.60
N PHE A 553 -0.10 -31.21 0.09
CA PHE A 553 -0.39 -30.88 1.48
C PHE A 553 -1.56 -29.90 1.57
N ASP A 554 -2.71 -30.43 1.95
CA ASP A 554 -3.88 -29.65 2.31
C ASP A 554 -3.74 -29.11 3.74
N ASP A 555 -4.05 -27.83 3.91
CA ASP A 555 -3.95 -27.16 5.21
C ASP A 555 -4.92 -27.78 6.23
N PRO A 556 -4.42 -28.44 7.30
CA PRO A 556 -5.28 -29.09 8.27
C PRO A 556 -6.00 -28.11 9.20
N HIS A 557 -5.65 -26.82 9.19
CA HIS A 557 -6.33 -25.80 9.99
C HIS A 557 -7.55 -25.20 9.28
N LEU A 558 -7.65 -25.38 7.96
CA LEU A 558 -8.80 -24.95 7.18
C LEU A 558 -9.71 -26.14 6.87
N PRO A 559 -10.96 -26.17 7.38
CA PRO A 559 -11.91 -27.19 6.98
C PRO A 559 -12.28 -27.03 5.50
N GLU A 560 -12.76 -28.11 4.88
CA GLU A 560 -13.24 -28.12 3.48
C GLU A 560 -14.39 -27.12 3.24
N THR A 561 -15.21 -26.91 4.25
CA THR A 561 -16.33 -25.94 4.25
C THR A 561 -16.25 -25.09 5.51
N ALA A 562 -16.31 -23.77 5.35
CA ALA A 562 -16.33 -22.83 6.46
C ALA A 562 -17.75 -22.57 6.97
N ILE A 563 -18.78 -22.62 6.11
CA ILE A 563 -20.20 -22.63 6.46
C ILE A 563 -20.72 -24.07 6.33
N THR A 564 -21.05 -24.68 7.46
CA THR A 564 -21.57 -26.06 7.47
C THR A 564 -23.08 -26.13 7.29
N ASP A 565 -23.80 -25.07 7.69
CA ASP A 565 -25.25 -24.96 7.51
C ASP A 565 -25.71 -23.49 7.60
N ALA A 566 -26.81 -23.18 6.92
CA ALA A 566 -27.49 -21.88 6.95
C ALA A 566 -29.01 -22.10 7.07
N THR A 567 -29.49 -22.27 8.31
CA THR A 567 -30.87 -22.66 8.59
C THR A 567 -31.77 -21.44 8.84
N PRO A 568 -32.82 -21.23 8.02
CA PRO A 568 -33.79 -20.16 8.25
C PRO A 568 -34.71 -20.49 9.43
N THR A 569 -34.94 -19.51 10.31
CA THR A 569 -35.76 -19.65 11.52
C THR A 569 -36.39 -18.32 11.94
N THR A 570 -37.18 -18.31 13.02
CA THR A 570 -37.74 -17.08 13.60
C THR A 570 -37.36 -16.96 15.06
N GLN A 571 -37.06 -15.74 15.51
CA GLN A 571 -36.81 -15.44 16.91
C GLN A 571 -37.90 -14.53 17.46
N ASN A 572 -38.51 -14.92 18.59
CA ASN A 572 -39.46 -14.08 19.29
C ASN A 572 -38.76 -13.27 20.38
N ILE A 573 -38.92 -11.95 20.35
CA ILE A 573 -38.28 -11.00 21.26
C ILE A 573 -39.38 -10.17 21.90
N ASP A 574 -39.50 -10.18 23.24
CA ASP A 574 -40.63 -9.60 23.97
C ASP A 574 -40.98 -8.15 23.55
N ALA A 575 -39.96 -7.33 23.30
CA ALA A 575 -40.14 -5.92 22.92
C ALA A 575 -40.27 -5.67 21.41
N LEU A 576 -39.78 -6.59 20.57
CA LEU A 576 -39.68 -6.45 19.10
C LEU A 576 -40.59 -7.42 18.33
N GLY A 577 -41.30 -8.33 19.01
CA GLY A 577 -42.10 -9.36 18.38
C GLY A 577 -41.26 -10.45 17.72
N GLN A 578 -41.86 -11.13 16.74
CA GLN A 578 -41.21 -12.21 15.99
C GLN A 578 -40.44 -11.63 14.80
N LEU A 579 -39.15 -11.94 14.69
CA LEU A 579 -38.28 -11.54 13.58
C LEU A 579 -37.83 -12.75 12.75
N PRO A 580 -37.65 -12.60 11.42
CA PRO A 580 -37.03 -13.61 10.58
C PRO A 580 -35.51 -13.65 10.81
N CYS A 581 -34.92 -14.84 10.80
CA CYS A 581 -33.51 -15.05 11.12
C CYS A 581 -32.89 -16.14 10.23
N VAL A 582 -31.57 -16.12 10.12
CA VAL A 582 -30.76 -17.22 9.58
C VAL A 582 -29.73 -17.61 10.62
N GLU A 583 -29.73 -18.87 11.03
CA GLU A 583 -28.70 -19.46 11.88
C GLU A 583 -27.60 -20.05 10.99
N VAL A 584 -26.41 -19.46 11.05
CA VAL A 584 -25.23 -19.86 10.27
C VAL A 584 -24.29 -20.63 11.19
N THR A 585 -23.97 -21.87 10.83
CA THR A 585 -23.08 -22.75 11.60
C THR A 585 -21.72 -22.85 10.92
N PHE A 586 -20.64 -22.70 11.67
CA PHE A 586 -19.28 -22.67 11.10
C PHE A 586 -18.54 -24.01 11.26
N GLY A 587 -17.60 -24.26 10.34
CA GLY A 587 -16.67 -25.39 10.42
C GLY A 587 -15.77 -25.31 11.65
N SER A 588 -15.24 -26.45 12.09
CA SER A 588 -14.28 -26.49 13.21
C SER A 588 -13.05 -25.65 12.88
N GLY A 589 -12.63 -24.77 13.80
CA GLY A 589 -11.50 -23.86 13.58
C GLY A 589 -11.86 -22.63 12.74
N ILE A 590 -13.14 -22.38 12.45
CA ILE A 590 -13.61 -21.18 11.75
C ILE A 590 -14.55 -20.41 12.68
N SER A 591 -14.19 -19.16 12.96
CA SER A 591 -14.96 -18.24 13.81
C SER A 591 -14.88 -16.83 13.21
N PRO A 592 -15.62 -16.56 12.12
CA PRO A 592 -15.58 -15.29 11.42
C PRO A 592 -16.20 -14.17 12.28
N PRO A 593 -15.65 -12.94 12.23
CA PRO A 593 -16.31 -11.76 12.77
C PRO A 593 -17.74 -11.59 12.22
N ALA A 594 -18.61 -10.92 12.97
CA ALA A 594 -20.02 -10.79 12.61
C ALA A 594 -20.23 -10.17 11.21
N GLY A 595 -19.37 -9.21 10.83
CA GLY A 595 -19.40 -8.54 9.52
C GLY A 595 -18.72 -9.29 8.37
N CYS A 596 -18.25 -10.52 8.56
CA CYS A 596 -17.62 -11.34 7.51
C CYS A 596 -18.59 -12.32 6.84
N ILE A 597 -19.89 -12.18 7.08
CA ILE A 597 -20.93 -12.99 6.41
C ILE A 597 -21.78 -12.06 5.57
N ASP A 598 -21.83 -12.35 4.28
CA ASP A 598 -22.62 -11.61 3.31
C ASP A 598 -23.96 -12.31 3.10
N PHE A 599 -25.01 -11.49 3.01
CA PHE A 599 -26.37 -11.92 2.75
C PHE A 599 -26.87 -11.19 1.53
N GLU A 600 -27.05 -11.93 0.44
CA GLU A 600 -27.47 -11.37 -0.83
C GLU A 600 -28.83 -11.91 -1.22
N SER A 601 -29.64 -11.07 -1.87
CA SER A 601 -30.79 -11.54 -2.64
C SER A 601 -30.45 -11.40 -4.12
N PRO A 602 -31.24 -11.98 -5.04
CA PRO A 602 -30.93 -11.96 -6.48
C PRO A 602 -30.73 -10.57 -7.13
N THR A 603 -31.01 -9.48 -6.41
CA THR A 603 -30.95 -8.10 -6.93
C THR A 603 -30.24 -7.11 -6.02
N THR A 604 -30.04 -7.42 -4.73
CA THR A 604 -29.43 -6.50 -3.76
C THR A 604 -28.83 -7.24 -2.57
N ALA A 605 -27.79 -6.67 -1.96
CA ALA A 605 -27.37 -7.01 -0.60
C ALA A 605 -28.51 -6.77 0.41
N VAL A 606 -28.55 -7.57 1.47
CA VAL A 606 -29.56 -7.53 2.55
C VAL A 606 -28.84 -7.51 3.88
N GLN A 607 -28.85 -6.36 4.56
CA GLN A 607 -28.14 -6.23 5.84
C GLN A 607 -28.97 -6.77 7.00
N PRO A 608 -28.37 -7.57 7.91
CA PRO A 608 -29.03 -7.95 9.15
C PRO A 608 -29.16 -6.75 10.09
N VAL A 609 -30.23 -6.72 10.89
CA VAL A 609 -30.45 -5.68 11.93
C VAL A 609 -29.70 -5.98 13.23
N GLY A 610 -29.20 -7.21 13.38
CA GLY A 610 -28.50 -7.64 14.57
C GLY A 610 -28.14 -9.12 14.52
N TRP A 611 -27.46 -9.58 15.57
CA TRP A 611 -26.96 -10.94 15.67
C TRP A 611 -26.87 -11.42 17.12
N LEU A 612 -26.85 -12.74 17.30
CA LEU A 612 -26.58 -13.40 18.57
C LEU A 612 -25.68 -14.63 18.36
N GLU A 613 -24.76 -14.86 19.28
CA GLU A 613 -23.90 -16.05 19.23
C GLU A 613 -24.70 -17.30 19.61
N THR A 614 -24.42 -18.41 18.91
CA THR A 614 -24.92 -19.75 19.23
C THR A 614 -23.76 -20.66 19.64
N GLU A 615 -24.05 -21.91 20.01
CA GLU A 615 -22.99 -22.86 20.42
C GLU A 615 -22.02 -23.22 19.29
N HIS A 616 -22.49 -23.15 18.04
CA HIS A 616 -21.74 -23.62 16.85
C HIS A 616 -21.63 -22.56 15.74
N GLY A 617 -22.05 -21.32 16.01
CA GLY A 617 -22.02 -20.26 15.01
C GLY A 617 -22.77 -19.03 15.47
N ARG A 618 -23.51 -18.41 14.54
CA ARG A 618 -24.17 -17.13 14.78
C ARG A 618 -25.54 -17.07 14.12
N GLN A 619 -26.51 -16.52 14.83
CA GLN A 619 -27.84 -16.26 14.28
C GLN A 619 -27.96 -14.77 13.93
N TYR A 620 -28.30 -14.50 12.67
CA TYR A 620 -28.47 -13.17 12.09
C TYR A 620 -29.96 -12.86 11.94
N LEU A 621 -30.38 -11.67 12.37
CA LEU A 621 -31.78 -11.25 12.41
C LEU A 621 -32.03 -10.19 11.34
N PHE A 622 -33.22 -10.21 10.74
CA PHE A 622 -33.59 -9.28 9.67
C PHE A 622 -34.88 -8.54 9.98
N GLU A 623 -35.16 -7.46 9.25
CA GLU A 623 -36.41 -6.72 9.38
C GLU A 623 -37.62 -7.59 8.99
N PRO A 624 -38.80 -7.38 9.60
CA PRO A 624 -40.02 -8.09 9.19
C PRO A 624 -40.37 -7.96 7.70
N ALA A 625 -39.98 -6.84 7.07
CA ALA A 625 -40.23 -6.59 5.66
C ALA A 625 -39.45 -7.53 4.71
N THR A 626 -38.41 -8.22 5.20
CA THR A 626 -37.64 -9.18 4.42
C THR A 626 -38.17 -10.62 4.56
N GLU A 627 -39.31 -10.83 5.24
CA GLU A 627 -39.91 -12.17 5.35
C GLU A 627 -40.14 -12.83 3.98
N SER A 628 -40.02 -14.16 3.93
CA SER A 628 -40.18 -14.94 2.68
C SER A 628 -39.20 -14.58 1.54
N ARG A 629 -38.20 -13.72 1.78
CA ARG A 629 -37.17 -13.39 0.79
C ARG A 629 -36.15 -14.53 0.70
N SER A 630 -35.81 -14.93 -0.52
CA SER A 630 -34.69 -15.85 -0.77
C SER A 630 -33.36 -15.10 -0.61
N LEU A 631 -32.44 -15.71 0.13
CA LEU A 631 -31.12 -15.18 0.40
C LEU A 631 -30.06 -16.22 0.04
N THR A 632 -28.94 -15.75 -0.49
CA THR A 632 -27.69 -16.48 -0.60
C THR A 632 -26.77 -15.99 0.52
N VAL A 633 -26.30 -16.91 1.35
CA VAL A 633 -25.37 -16.65 2.45
C VAL A 633 -23.98 -17.07 2.00
N SER A 634 -23.01 -16.17 2.07
CA SER A 634 -21.62 -16.43 1.67
C SER A 634 -20.64 -15.82 2.66
N LEU A 635 -19.39 -16.26 2.56
CA LEU A 635 -18.29 -15.67 3.31
C LEU A 635 -17.82 -14.40 2.60
N GLY A 636 -17.79 -13.29 3.33
CA GLY A 636 -17.21 -12.04 2.89
C GLY A 636 -15.71 -11.97 3.19
N GLN A 637 -15.11 -10.82 2.92
CA GLN A 637 -13.70 -10.59 3.26
C GLN A 637 -13.45 -10.79 4.77
N PRO A 638 -12.34 -11.42 5.17
CA PRO A 638 -11.23 -11.91 4.33
C PRO A 638 -11.33 -13.40 3.92
N PHE A 639 -12.44 -14.08 4.22
CA PHE A 639 -12.61 -15.52 4.00
C PHE A 639 -12.94 -15.89 2.56
N ASP A 640 -13.53 -14.96 1.79
CA ASP A 640 -13.84 -15.09 0.36
C ASP A 640 -12.65 -15.59 -0.48
N LYS A 641 -11.41 -15.22 -0.13
CA LYS A 641 -10.19 -15.71 -0.81
C LYS A 641 -9.90 -17.19 -0.60
N HIS A 642 -10.30 -17.73 0.55
CA HIS A 642 -10.10 -19.14 0.92
C HIS A 642 -11.27 -20.01 0.51
N TYR A 643 -12.47 -19.43 0.45
CA TYR A 643 -13.74 -20.10 0.16
C TYR A 643 -14.56 -19.38 -0.94
N PRO A 644 -14.00 -19.11 -2.13
CA PRO A 644 -14.60 -18.23 -3.14
C PRO A 644 -15.90 -18.78 -3.76
N GLU A 645 -16.10 -20.09 -3.72
CA GLU A 645 -17.28 -20.76 -4.28
C GLU A 645 -18.30 -21.14 -3.21
N GLU A 646 -18.02 -20.86 -1.92
CA GLU A 646 -18.88 -21.27 -0.82
C GLU A 646 -20.07 -20.34 -0.66
N SER A 647 -21.27 -20.88 -0.90
CA SER A 647 -22.53 -20.17 -0.79
C SER A 647 -23.67 -21.10 -0.42
N HIS A 648 -24.61 -20.60 0.38
CA HIS A 648 -25.75 -21.35 0.88
C HIS A 648 -27.05 -20.60 0.62
N ASP A 649 -27.89 -21.16 -0.24
CA ASP A 649 -29.22 -20.61 -0.49
C ASP A 649 -30.19 -21.00 0.64
N CYS A 650 -30.87 -19.99 1.18
CA CYS A 650 -31.96 -20.17 2.12
C CYS A 650 -33.12 -19.23 1.78
N SER A 651 -34.23 -19.36 2.51
CA SER A 651 -35.36 -18.43 2.37
C SER A 651 -35.86 -18.08 3.76
N LEU A 652 -35.90 -16.78 4.04
CA LEU A 652 -36.37 -16.27 5.32
C LEU A 652 -37.81 -16.75 5.57
N PRO A 653 -38.16 -17.19 6.78
CA PRO A 653 -39.51 -17.67 7.05
C PRO A 653 -40.52 -16.53 7.05
N GLY A 654 -41.78 -16.85 6.74
CA GLY A 654 -42.91 -15.93 6.92
C GLY A 654 -43.26 -15.77 8.40
N LEU A 655 -43.79 -14.60 8.78
CA LEU A 655 -44.18 -14.30 10.15
C LEU A 655 -45.67 -14.54 10.38
N ASP A 656 -46.01 -15.23 11.48
CA ASP A 656 -47.40 -15.61 11.79
C ASP A 656 -48.21 -14.48 12.47
N THR A 657 -47.62 -13.30 12.71
CA THR A 657 -48.23 -12.24 13.54
C THR A 657 -48.38 -10.86 12.85
N PRO A 658 -49.51 -10.16 13.05
CA PRO A 658 -49.76 -8.82 12.49
C PRO A 658 -48.97 -7.69 13.18
N SER A 659 -47.94 -8.00 13.96
CA SER A 659 -47.16 -7.02 14.74
C SER A 659 -45.96 -6.42 13.99
N ALA A 660 -45.75 -6.82 12.72
CA ALA A 660 -44.63 -6.37 11.87
C ALA A 660 -44.42 -4.85 11.90
N ASN A 661 -45.49 -4.04 11.84
CA ASN A 661 -45.37 -2.58 11.84
C ASN A 661 -44.76 -2.00 13.12
N ALA A 662 -45.06 -2.59 14.29
CA ALA A 662 -44.52 -2.13 15.57
C ALA A 662 -43.05 -2.53 15.72
N ALA A 663 -42.71 -3.75 15.31
CA ALA A 663 -41.35 -4.25 15.24
C ALA A 663 -40.46 -3.40 14.33
N THR A 664 -40.92 -3.15 13.09
CA THR A 664 -40.22 -2.28 12.12
C THR A 664 -40.01 -0.89 12.67
N THR A 665 -41.01 -0.28 13.32
CA THR A 665 -40.86 1.06 13.90
C THR A 665 -39.79 1.10 14.99
N LYS A 666 -39.73 0.09 15.87
CA LYS A 666 -38.73 0.01 16.94
C LYS A 666 -37.32 -0.28 16.41
N LEU A 667 -37.20 -1.20 15.44
CA LEU A 667 -35.93 -1.47 14.77
C LEU A 667 -35.42 -0.23 14.03
N GLN A 668 -36.30 0.53 13.37
CA GLN A 668 -35.94 1.79 12.75
C GLN A 668 -35.48 2.82 13.79
N GLN A 669 -36.17 2.94 14.93
CA GLN A 669 -35.73 3.81 16.03
C GLN A 669 -34.34 3.44 16.56
N ILE A 670 -34.01 2.15 16.63
CA ILE A 670 -32.68 1.67 17.02
C ILE A 670 -31.65 2.00 15.93
N GLY A 671 -31.99 1.72 14.67
CA GLY A 671 -31.16 2.01 13.50
C GLY A 671 -30.91 3.51 13.28
N ASP A 672 -31.79 4.38 13.77
CA ASP A 672 -31.64 5.84 13.70
C ASP A 672 -30.76 6.41 14.84
N ILE A 673 -30.36 5.59 15.84
CA ILE A 673 -29.45 6.04 16.89
C ILE A 673 -28.05 6.19 16.30
N ARG A 674 -27.57 7.42 16.22
CA ARG A 674 -26.20 7.69 15.78
C ARG A 674 -25.26 7.79 16.98
N PRO A 675 -24.18 6.97 17.04
CA PRO A 675 -23.16 7.10 18.08
C PRO A 675 -22.60 8.53 18.12
N ARG A 676 -22.50 9.09 19.32
CA ARG A 676 -21.83 10.37 19.57
C ARG A 676 -20.44 10.08 20.13
N TYR A 677 -19.48 10.95 19.88
CA TYR A 677 -18.13 10.74 20.38
C TYR A 677 -17.53 12.02 20.93
N SER A 678 -16.61 11.85 21.89
CA SER A 678 -15.93 12.92 22.60
C SER A 678 -14.54 12.47 23.05
N LEU A 679 -13.72 13.39 23.54
CA LEU A 679 -12.39 13.09 24.04
C LEU A 679 -12.43 12.76 25.53
N ALA A 680 -11.95 11.58 25.92
CA ALA A 680 -12.03 11.08 27.29
C ALA A 680 -11.04 11.77 28.25
N ARG A 681 -9.86 12.14 27.74
CA ARG A 681 -8.74 12.67 28.55
C ARG A 681 -8.44 14.15 28.31
N MET A 682 -9.08 14.75 27.32
CA MET A 682 -8.87 16.14 26.93
C MET A 682 -10.22 16.83 26.92
N SER A 683 -10.42 17.78 27.83
CA SER A 683 -11.52 18.71 27.69
C SER A 683 -11.20 19.63 26.53
N VAL A 684 -11.93 19.51 25.42
CA VAL A 684 -11.99 20.60 24.44
C VAL A 684 -12.44 21.82 25.24
N PRO A 685 -11.61 22.88 25.34
CA PRO A 685 -11.97 24.01 26.18
C PRO A 685 -13.31 24.56 25.70
N ASN A 686 -14.23 24.84 26.62
CA ASN A 686 -15.52 25.43 26.24
C ASN A 686 -15.25 26.82 25.66
N ILE A 687 -15.35 26.96 24.34
CA ILE A 687 -15.10 28.21 23.62
C ILE A 687 -16.45 28.91 23.44
N PRO A 688 -16.70 30.04 24.11
CA PRO A 688 -17.96 30.77 23.96
C PRO A 688 -18.23 31.12 22.50
N ASP A 689 -19.48 30.93 22.06
CA ASP A 689 -19.96 31.20 20.70
C ASP A 689 -19.30 30.37 19.56
N VAL A 690 -18.50 29.34 19.88
CA VAL A 690 -17.93 28.42 18.89
C VAL A 690 -18.32 26.98 19.22
N ASN A 691 -19.22 26.40 18.43
CA ASN A 691 -19.45 24.96 18.44
C ASN A 691 -18.35 24.29 17.61
N ILE A 692 -17.16 24.11 18.19
CA ILE A 692 -16.08 23.38 17.51
C ILE A 692 -16.43 21.90 17.63
N ASP A 693 -16.46 21.23 16.47
CA ASP A 693 -16.54 19.77 16.42
C ASP A 693 -15.33 19.15 17.14
N VAL A 694 -15.47 17.94 17.68
CA VAL A 694 -14.34 17.25 18.32
C VAL A 694 -13.36 16.70 17.26
N ASP A 695 -13.82 16.49 16.03
CA ASP A 695 -13.05 15.95 14.89
C ASP A 695 -11.65 16.56 14.70
N PRO A 696 -11.46 17.89 14.70
CA PRO A 696 -10.15 18.50 14.49
C PRO A 696 -9.15 18.13 15.58
N PHE A 697 -9.59 17.67 16.76
CA PHE A 697 -8.72 17.30 17.88
C PHE A 697 -8.43 15.79 17.95
N ILE A 698 -9.03 14.97 17.07
CA ILE A 698 -8.84 13.51 17.10
C ILE A 698 -7.58 13.15 16.31
N HIS A 699 -6.64 12.49 16.98
CA HIS A 699 -5.36 12.05 16.43
C HIS A 699 -4.96 10.67 17.00
N GLU A 700 -3.83 10.12 16.57
CA GLU A 700 -3.35 8.77 16.89
C GLU A 700 -3.06 8.50 18.38
N ASP A 701 -3.03 9.52 19.24
CA ASP A 701 -2.94 9.36 20.71
C ASP A 701 -4.19 9.87 21.44
N ALA A 702 -5.19 10.35 20.70
CA ALA A 702 -6.41 10.87 21.28
C ALA A 702 -7.24 9.71 21.85
N SER A 703 -7.61 9.80 23.12
CA SER A 703 -8.51 8.84 23.76
C SER A 703 -9.94 9.27 23.47
N VAL A 704 -10.66 8.51 22.63
CA VAL A 704 -12.02 8.80 22.17
C VAL A 704 -13.02 7.93 22.94
N GLN A 705 -14.05 8.56 23.51
CA GLN A 705 -15.15 7.91 24.19
C GLN A 705 -16.42 8.00 23.33
N ILE A 706 -17.14 6.89 23.22
CA ILE A 706 -18.39 6.77 22.46
C ILE A 706 -19.59 6.78 23.41
N ASP A 707 -20.61 7.56 23.07
CA ASP A 707 -21.90 7.58 23.76
C ASP A 707 -23.03 7.14 22.83
N ILE A 708 -23.94 6.33 23.37
CA ILE A 708 -25.08 5.76 22.65
C ILE A 708 -26.33 6.14 23.43
N ASP A 709 -27.07 7.12 22.91
CA ASP A 709 -28.27 7.67 23.53
C ASP A 709 -29.49 6.84 23.15
N ASP A 710 -29.86 5.91 24.02
CA ASP A 710 -31.01 5.02 23.90
C ASP A 710 -32.20 5.45 24.76
N SER A 711 -32.15 6.65 25.35
CA SER A 711 -33.12 7.14 26.34
C SER A 711 -34.56 7.23 25.81
N THR A 712 -34.72 7.30 24.49
CA THR A 712 -36.01 7.36 23.80
C THR A 712 -36.55 5.99 23.37
N LEU A 713 -35.80 4.90 23.57
CA LEU A 713 -36.23 3.56 23.18
C LEU A 713 -37.24 2.98 24.18
N ASP A 714 -38.29 2.37 23.65
CA ASP A 714 -39.25 1.55 24.40
C ASP A 714 -38.85 0.06 24.29
N VAL A 715 -37.60 -0.25 24.65
CA VAL A 715 -36.99 -1.59 24.67
C VAL A 715 -36.11 -1.69 25.92
N ASP A 716 -36.16 -2.83 26.62
CA ASP A 716 -35.34 -3.08 27.81
C ASP A 716 -33.88 -3.37 27.41
N VAL A 717 -33.06 -2.31 27.34
CA VAL A 717 -31.63 -2.41 27.03
C VAL A 717 -30.85 -2.95 28.24
N THR A 718 -30.12 -4.03 28.06
CA THR A 718 -29.29 -4.64 29.12
C THR A 718 -27.88 -4.08 29.17
N THR A 719 -27.23 -3.96 28.00
CA THR A 719 -25.83 -3.53 27.85
C THR A 719 -25.66 -2.72 26.57
N ARG A 720 -24.68 -1.82 26.56
CA ARG A 720 -24.27 -1.03 25.40
C ARG A 720 -22.81 -1.36 25.05
N ALA A 721 -22.51 -1.45 23.77
CA ALA A 721 -21.17 -1.63 23.25
C ALA A 721 -21.02 -0.85 21.94
N TYR A 722 -19.81 -0.72 21.43
CA TYR A 722 -19.60 -0.17 20.09
C TYR A 722 -18.47 -0.92 19.38
N GLU A 723 -18.54 -0.96 18.07
CA GLU A 723 -17.52 -1.52 17.19
C GLU A 723 -16.84 -0.39 16.44
N VAL A 724 -15.51 -0.42 16.41
CA VAL A 724 -14.69 0.51 15.64
C VAL A 724 -14.05 -0.29 14.51
N HIS A 725 -14.33 0.14 13.29
CA HIS A 725 -13.75 -0.43 12.07
C HIS A 725 -12.92 0.64 11.37
N ARG A 726 -11.70 0.29 10.96
CA ARG A 726 -10.86 1.19 10.17
C ARG A 726 -11.13 0.95 8.69
N GLU A 727 -11.50 2.00 7.98
CA GLU A 727 -11.60 1.92 6.53
C GLU A 727 -10.17 1.81 5.95
N SER A 728 -9.89 0.65 5.36
CA SER A 728 -8.61 0.39 4.69
C SER A 728 -8.81 -0.53 3.50
N TYR A 729 -7.84 -0.51 2.59
CA TYR A 729 -7.84 -1.38 1.40
C TYR A 729 -7.83 -2.86 1.76
N PHE A 730 -7.09 -3.24 2.81
CA PHE A 730 -7.16 -4.57 3.40
C PHE A 730 -8.21 -4.59 4.49
N TYR A 731 -8.90 -5.73 4.60
CA TYR A 731 -9.82 -5.98 5.71
C TYR A 731 -9.11 -5.71 7.05
N THR A 732 -9.76 -4.93 7.91
CA THR A 732 -9.36 -4.82 9.32
C THR A 732 -10.51 -5.28 10.19
N PRO A 733 -10.27 -6.21 11.12
CA PRO A 733 -11.35 -6.70 11.96
C PRO A 733 -11.92 -5.54 12.79
N PRO A 734 -13.26 -5.42 12.88
CA PRO A 734 -13.87 -4.46 13.79
C PRO A 734 -13.46 -4.82 15.22
N THR A 735 -12.99 -3.83 15.97
CA THR A 735 -12.68 -4.01 17.39
C THR A 735 -13.88 -3.58 18.21
N ARG A 736 -14.41 -4.49 19.02
CA ARG A 736 -15.54 -4.23 19.90
C ARG A 736 -15.07 -3.76 21.28
N TYR A 737 -15.70 -2.71 21.77
CA TYR A 737 -15.44 -2.09 23.07
C TYR A 737 -16.71 -2.04 23.91
N GLU A 738 -16.57 -2.08 25.23
CA GLU A 738 -17.68 -1.75 26.13
C GLU A 738 -18.01 -0.25 26.04
N HIS A 739 -19.27 0.16 26.21
CA HIS A 739 -19.66 1.58 26.13
C HIS A 739 -18.92 2.51 27.10
N THR A 740 -18.40 1.99 28.21
CA THR A 740 -17.58 2.76 29.17
C THR A 740 -16.11 2.87 28.79
N GLU A 741 -15.65 2.06 27.85
CA GLU A 741 -14.26 2.08 27.40
C GLU A 741 -14.05 3.22 26.40
N SER A 742 -12.83 3.75 26.40
CA SER A 742 -12.36 4.66 25.37
C SER A 742 -11.37 3.91 24.49
N PHE A 743 -11.35 4.21 23.19
CA PHE A 743 -10.32 3.67 22.30
C PHE A 743 -9.34 4.77 21.86
N THR A 744 -8.17 4.36 21.40
CA THR A 744 -7.20 5.25 20.77
C THR A 744 -7.12 4.90 19.28
N PRO A 745 -7.25 5.86 18.36
CA PRO A 745 -7.12 5.60 16.94
C PRO A 745 -5.78 4.92 16.59
N PRO A 746 -5.80 3.87 15.75
CA PRO A 746 -4.61 3.04 15.52
C PRO A 746 -3.55 3.70 14.64
N ALA A 747 -3.91 4.70 13.84
CA ALA A 747 -3.00 5.38 12.92
C ALA A 747 -3.50 6.79 12.53
N PRO A 748 -2.60 7.75 12.24
CA PRO A 748 -2.99 9.05 11.70
C PRO A 748 -3.53 8.93 10.28
N TYR A 749 -4.37 9.89 9.86
CA TYR A 749 -5.03 9.94 8.55
C TYR A 749 -5.99 8.78 8.25
N SER A 750 -6.28 7.96 9.25
CA SER A 750 -7.25 6.87 9.10
C SER A 750 -8.66 7.41 9.19
N ARG A 751 -9.56 6.83 8.40
CA ARG A 751 -11.00 7.00 8.57
C ARG A 751 -11.52 5.81 9.36
N LEU A 752 -12.23 6.09 10.46
CA LEU A 752 -12.82 5.08 11.32
C LEU A 752 -14.33 5.16 11.19
N THR A 753 -14.98 4.03 11.04
CA THR A 753 -16.43 3.87 11.18
C THR A 753 -16.71 3.28 12.56
N VAL A 754 -17.54 3.98 13.33
CA VAL A 754 -18.00 3.55 14.66
C VAL A 754 -19.47 3.16 14.55
N GLN A 755 -19.80 1.93 14.91
CA GLN A 755 -21.16 1.43 14.96
C GLN A 755 -21.56 1.12 16.40
N GLY A 756 -22.69 1.68 16.84
CA GLY A 756 -23.24 1.37 18.16
C GLY A 756 -23.91 0.02 18.17
N LEU A 757 -23.85 -0.65 19.33
CA LEU A 757 -24.50 -1.92 19.59
C LEU A 757 -25.37 -1.81 20.84
N ILE A 758 -26.66 -2.08 20.67
CA ILE A 758 -27.64 -2.11 21.76
C ILE A 758 -28.00 -3.55 22.05
N SER A 759 -27.86 -3.96 23.30
CA SER A 759 -28.18 -5.31 23.69
C SER A 759 -29.58 -5.47 24.27
N VAL A 760 -30.29 -6.51 23.81
CA VAL A 760 -31.56 -6.96 24.37
C VAL A 760 -31.42 -8.42 24.82
N GLN A 761 -31.97 -8.75 25.99
CA GLN A 761 -31.96 -10.13 26.47
C GLN A 761 -32.99 -10.97 25.73
N THR A 762 -32.60 -12.16 25.29
CA THR A 762 -33.49 -13.18 24.72
C THR A 762 -33.39 -14.49 25.52
N GLU A 763 -34.27 -15.45 25.20
CA GLU A 763 -34.20 -16.80 25.78
C GLU A 763 -32.92 -17.57 25.37
N LEU A 764 -32.36 -17.27 24.19
CA LEU A 764 -31.16 -17.91 23.65
C LEU A 764 -29.86 -17.25 24.13
N GLY A 765 -29.93 -16.00 24.60
CA GLY A 765 -28.77 -15.25 25.03
C GLY A 765 -28.88 -13.77 24.72
N GLN A 766 -27.72 -13.14 24.61
CA GLN A 766 -27.60 -11.72 24.40
C GLN A 766 -27.70 -11.40 22.90
N LEU A 767 -28.76 -10.68 22.50
CA LEU A 767 -28.93 -10.17 21.14
C LEU A 767 -28.29 -8.79 21.03
N TRP A 768 -27.45 -8.58 20.02
CA TRP A 768 -26.86 -7.29 19.66
C TRP A 768 -27.59 -6.72 18.45
N LEU A 769 -28.15 -5.52 18.61
CA LEU A 769 -28.82 -4.77 17.55
C LEU A 769 -27.92 -3.64 17.09
N TYR A 770 -27.79 -3.50 15.77
CA TYR A 770 -26.98 -2.48 15.14
C TYR A 770 -27.70 -1.13 15.15
N THR A 771 -26.96 -0.08 15.52
CA THR A 771 -27.39 1.31 15.35
C THR A 771 -26.85 1.89 14.04
N ASP A 772 -27.09 3.19 13.79
CA ASP A 772 -26.43 3.93 12.70
C ASP A 772 -24.92 4.00 12.92
N LYS A 773 -24.19 4.42 11.89
CA LYS A 773 -22.75 4.60 11.88
C LYS A 773 -22.37 6.06 12.08
N ALA A 774 -21.31 6.28 12.85
CA ALA A 774 -20.57 7.54 12.90
C ALA A 774 -19.22 7.34 12.19
N THR A 775 -18.71 8.39 11.55
CA THR A 775 -17.41 8.34 10.88
C THR A 775 -16.50 9.36 11.55
N ILE A 776 -15.27 8.97 11.83
CA ILE A 776 -14.25 9.77 12.49
C ILE A 776 -13.04 9.84 11.58
N ASP A 777 -12.65 11.04 11.16
CA ASP A 777 -11.46 11.28 10.35
C ASP A 777 -10.27 11.64 11.27
N VAL A 778 -9.35 10.70 11.47
CA VAL A 778 -8.21 10.83 12.39
C VAL A 778 -7.14 11.71 11.75
N GLN A 779 -6.76 12.79 12.41
CA GLN A 779 -5.69 13.68 11.94
C GLN A 779 -4.32 13.24 12.49
N LYS A 780 -3.23 13.74 11.91
CA LYS A 780 -1.91 13.57 12.52
C LYS A 780 -1.70 14.56 13.66
N ARG A 781 -1.14 14.10 14.77
CA ARG A 781 -0.78 14.95 15.90
C ARG A 781 0.11 16.13 15.47
N LEU A 782 -0.34 17.35 15.74
CA LEU A 782 0.42 18.58 15.45
C LEU A 782 1.40 18.93 16.59
N ILE A 783 0.94 18.85 17.84
CA ILE A 783 1.71 19.25 19.02
C ILE A 783 1.67 18.13 20.05
N THR A 784 2.84 17.75 20.56
CA THR A 784 2.96 16.72 21.60
C THR A 784 2.84 17.26 23.01
N SER A 785 3.45 18.41 23.28
CA SER A 785 3.36 19.12 24.56
C SER A 785 3.49 20.62 24.34
N LEU A 786 2.66 21.39 25.06
CA LEU A 786 2.80 22.84 25.18
C LEU A 786 3.11 23.16 26.65
N HIS A 787 4.23 23.82 26.92
CA HIS A 787 4.65 24.17 28.28
C HIS A 787 4.76 25.68 28.43
N ALA A 788 4.05 26.21 29.42
CA ALA A 788 4.19 27.60 29.82
C ALA A 788 5.56 27.81 30.49
N SER A 789 6.32 28.79 30.01
CA SER A 789 7.60 29.20 30.56
C SER A 789 7.58 30.69 30.92
N ALA A 790 8.19 31.04 32.05
CA ALA A 790 8.48 32.43 32.40
C ALA A 790 9.93 32.82 32.03
N ASP A 791 10.73 31.86 31.55
CA ASP A 791 12.13 32.06 31.19
C ASP A 791 12.23 32.71 29.79
N GLU A 792 13.19 33.62 29.60
CA GLU A 792 13.55 34.24 28.30
C GLU A 792 12.47 35.10 27.59
N ILE A 793 11.60 35.78 28.34
CA ILE A 793 10.69 36.77 27.77
C ILE A 793 11.46 38.05 27.35
N PRO A 794 11.33 38.56 26.11
CA PRO A 794 11.99 39.78 25.71
C PRO A 794 11.57 40.97 26.58
N THR A 795 12.57 41.75 26.97
CA THR A 795 12.40 42.98 27.76
C THR A 795 11.64 44.09 27.03
N ALA A 796 11.40 43.94 25.72
CA ALA A 796 10.67 44.91 24.91
C ALA A 796 9.84 44.21 23.81
N LEU A 797 8.60 43.85 24.13
CA LEU A 797 7.59 43.50 23.13
C LEU A 797 6.80 44.78 22.75
N PRO A 798 6.49 45.06 21.48
CA PRO A 798 5.74 46.24 21.06
C PRO A 798 4.34 46.28 21.71
N PHE A 799 4.06 47.37 22.41
CA PHE A 799 2.84 47.62 23.18
C PHE A 799 1.74 48.34 22.40
N ASP A 800 1.96 48.62 21.11
CA ASP A 800 1.20 49.62 20.37
C ASP A 800 -0.30 49.26 20.18
N GLU A 801 -0.66 47.99 20.43
CA GLU A 801 -2.03 47.47 20.29
C GLU A 801 -2.65 46.94 21.60
N LEU A 802 -1.94 46.99 22.74
CA LEU A 802 -2.39 46.50 24.05
C LEU A 802 -2.92 47.61 24.96
N ASP A 803 -3.90 47.30 25.82
CA ASP A 803 -4.31 48.22 26.90
C ASP A 803 -3.22 48.22 27.99
N GLN A 804 -2.26 49.13 27.82
CA GLN A 804 -1.06 49.28 28.68
C GLN A 804 -1.40 49.53 30.15
N ASP A 805 -2.61 50.03 30.44
CA ASP A 805 -3.05 50.28 31.80
C ASP A 805 -3.49 48.99 32.53
N GLN A 806 -3.71 47.89 31.79
CA GLN A 806 -4.20 46.63 32.35
C GLN A 806 -3.23 45.46 32.25
N ALA A 807 -2.34 45.40 31.25
CA ALA A 807 -1.35 44.33 31.15
C ALA A 807 -0.17 44.58 32.10
N ILE A 808 0.17 43.59 32.93
CA ILE A 808 1.18 43.71 33.99
C ILE A 808 2.44 42.87 33.73
N MET A 809 2.33 41.79 32.94
CA MET A 809 3.45 40.94 32.54
C MET A 809 3.08 40.05 31.34
N TRP A 810 4.04 39.26 30.86
CA TRP A 810 3.83 38.26 29.82
C TRP A 810 4.11 36.85 30.37
N LEU A 811 3.45 35.85 29.80
CA LEU A 811 3.77 34.44 29.98
C LEU A 811 4.18 33.84 28.63
N GLY A 812 5.37 33.24 28.57
CA GLY A 812 5.91 32.65 27.36
C GLY A 812 5.51 31.18 27.17
N PHE A 813 5.60 30.71 25.93
CA PHE A 813 5.52 29.32 25.50
C PHE A 813 6.71 29.08 24.58
N ASP A 814 7.63 28.21 25.03
CA ASP A 814 8.87 27.90 24.31
C ASP A 814 8.62 26.78 23.28
N PHE A 815 9.07 27.00 22.03
CA PHE A 815 9.00 25.99 20.97
C PHE A 815 10.14 24.96 21.02
N MET A 816 11.23 25.20 21.76
CA MET A 816 12.29 24.18 21.93
C MET A 816 11.80 22.96 22.73
N ASP A 817 10.78 23.15 23.57
CA ASP A 817 10.09 22.09 24.31
C ASP A 817 8.87 21.53 23.55
N LEU A 818 8.63 22.00 22.33
CA LEU A 818 7.53 21.58 21.47
C LEU A 818 8.05 20.48 20.53
N THR A 819 7.83 19.22 20.91
CA THR A 819 8.23 18.11 20.02
C THR A 819 7.20 18.00 18.90
N VAL A 820 7.55 18.49 17.70
CA VAL A 820 6.71 18.40 16.50
C VAL A 820 7.12 17.17 15.69
N GLU A 821 6.16 16.34 15.29
CA GLU A 821 6.46 15.23 14.38
C GLU A 821 6.50 15.67 12.91
N ASN A 822 7.71 15.89 12.37
CA ASN A 822 8.00 15.93 10.92
C ASN A 822 6.89 16.58 10.07
N VAL A 823 6.59 17.85 10.38
CA VAL A 823 5.58 18.68 9.74
C VAL A 823 6.27 19.53 8.66
N GLU A 824 5.59 19.80 7.54
CA GLU A 824 6.10 20.73 6.52
C GLU A 824 6.39 22.10 7.15
N PHE A 825 7.55 22.67 6.83
CA PHE A 825 8.00 23.96 7.39
C PHE A 825 6.97 25.08 7.18
N SER A 826 6.24 25.07 6.06
CA SER A 826 5.15 25.99 5.74
C SER A 826 4.01 25.97 6.76
N VAL A 827 3.70 24.80 7.35
CA VAL A 827 2.63 24.65 8.34
C VAL A 827 3.08 25.21 9.69
N LEU A 828 4.37 25.11 10.02
CA LEU A 828 4.98 25.73 11.22
C LEU A 828 5.02 27.26 11.08
N GLU A 829 5.34 27.77 9.89
CA GLU A 829 5.37 29.21 9.62
C GLU A 829 3.98 29.87 9.74
N ASP A 830 2.90 29.12 9.53
CA ASP A 830 1.52 29.62 9.50
C ASP A 830 0.63 29.01 10.62
N LEU A 831 1.22 28.60 11.74
CA LEU A 831 0.43 28.20 12.90
C LEU A 831 -0.39 29.38 13.45
N VAL A 832 -1.66 29.11 13.70
CA VAL A 832 -2.56 30.04 14.37
C VAL A 832 -2.66 29.65 15.84
N PHE A 833 -2.23 30.59 16.68
CA PHE A 833 -2.37 30.51 18.12
C PHE A 833 -3.51 31.42 18.57
N GLU A 834 -4.50 30.84 19.21
CA GLU A 834 -5.64 31.56 19.76
C GLU A 834 -5.59 31.44 21.29
N CYS A 835 -5.49 32.58 21.96
CA CYS A 835 -5.54 32.64 23.41
C CYS A 835 -6.87 33.23 23.88
N TRP A 836 -7.48 32.54 24.84
CA TRP A 836 -8.68 32.97 25.52
C TRP A 836 -8.37 33.11 27.00
N ARG A 837 -8.88 34.19 27.59
CA ARG A 837 -8.88 34.36 29.04
C ARG A 837 -10.32 34.28 29.50
N ASP A 838 -10.59 33.31 30.37
CA ASP A 838 -11.92 32.95 30.84
C ASP A 838 -12.85 32.72 29.63
N GLU A 839 -13.81 33.61 29.39
CA GLU A 839 -14.76 33.56 28.27
C GLU A 839 -14.44 34.56 27.14
N THR A 840 -13.33 35.31 27.24
CA THR A 840 -13.00 36.39 26.29
C THR A 840 -11.80 36.03 25.42
N LYS A 841 -11.97 36.09 24.09
CA LYS A 841 -10.85 35.97 23.14
C LYS A 841 -9.94 37.17 23.26
N LEU A 842 -8.64 36.94 23.41
CA LEU A 842 -7.66 38.00 23.36
C LEU A 842 -7.31 38.28 21.89
N GLU A 843 -8.04 39.20 21.24
CA GLU A 843 -7.81 39.61 19.83
C GLU A 843 -6.35 40.02 19.54
N GLN A 844 -5.64 40.49 20.58
CA GLN A 844 -4.23 40.88 20.56
C GLN A 844 -3.25 39.69 20.47
N SER A 845 -3.74 38.45 20.41
CA SER A 845 -2.92 37.23 20.33
C SER A 845 -2.51 36.85 18.90
N ARG A 846 -2.17 37.81 18.03
CA ARG A 846 -1.15 37.49 17.03
C ARG A 846 0.15 37.38 17.81
N PRO A 847 0.76 36.20 17.95
CA PRO A 847 1.97 36.12 18.74
C PRO A 847 2.98 37.11 18.18
N ILE A 848 3.57 37.92 19.05
CA ILE A 848 4.72 38.71 18.65
C ILE A 848 5.83 37.70 18.40
N ARG A 849 6.04 37.31 17.13
CA ARG A 849 7.26 36.64 16.69
C ARG A 849 8.41 37.60 16.97
N ALA A 850 9.08 37.41 18.08
CA ALA A 850 10.32 38.12 18.30
C ALA A 850 11.40 37.38 17.51
N LEU A 851 11.72 37.97 16.36
CA LEU A 851 12.78 37.57 15.45
C LEU A 851 14.14 37.65 16.16
N ILE A 852 14.58 36.55 16.76
CA ILE A 852 15.99 36.30 17.05
C ILE A 852 16.22 34.83 16.71
N GLU A 853 17.15 34.54 15.79
CA GLU A 853 17.58 33.16 15.48
C GLU A 853 17.90 32.38 16.77
N PRO A 854 17.58 31.07 16.82
CA PRO A 854 16.45 30.47 17.56
C PRO A 854 16.58 30.54 19.10
N PRO A 855 15.47 30.50 19.88
CA PRO A 855 14.17 29.93 19.51
C PRO A 855 12.98 30.90 19.44
N GLU A 856 11.97 30.49 18.66
CA GLU A 856 10.69 31.16 18.49
C GLU A 856 9.83 30.92 19.73
N TYR A 857 9.30 31.96 20.37
CA TYR A 857 8.41 31.86 21.54
C TYR A 857 7.10 32.58 21.28
N HIS A 858 6.05 32.15 21.96
CA HIS A 858 4.77 32.84 21.98
C HIS A 858 4.48 33.39 23.37
N ALA A 859 4.13 34.66 23.45
CA ALA A 859 3.83 35.31 24.72
C ALA A 859 2.35 35.70 24.79
N ILE A 860 1.71 35.40 25.92
CA ILE A 860 0.35 35.85 26.24
C ILE A 860 0.39 36.90 27.36
N PRO A 861 -0.41 37.98 27.28
CA PRO A 861 -0.39 39.02 28.30
C PRO A 861 -1.16 38.56 29.54
N LEU A 862 -0.60 38.84 30.71
CA LEU A 862 -1.26 38.71 32.00
C LEU A 862 -1.72 40.08 32.46
N PHE A 863 -2.96 40.17 32.93
CA PHE A 863 -3.61 41.44 33.27
C PHE A 863 -3.73 41.64 34.78
N GLN A 864 -3.78 42.90 35.22
CA GLN A 864 -3.85 43.31 36.64
C GLN A 864 -4.97 42.63 37.43
N SER A 865 -6.07 42.27 36.76
CA SER A 865 -7.21 41.57 37.37
C SER A 865 -6.88 40.17 37.90
N ILE A 866 -5.71 39.59 37.61
CA ILE A 866 -5.29 38.31 38.20
C ILE A 866 -4.55 38.47 39.55
N ILE A 867 -4.27 39.69 40.00
CA ILE A 867 -3.61 39.93 41.29
C ILE A 867 -4.56 39.50 42.41
N ASP A 868 -4.09 38.58 43.25
CA ASP A 868 -4.80 37.95 44.35
C ASP A 868 -6.06 37.15 43.94
N GLU A 869 -6.26 36.96 42.63
CA GLU A 869 -7.32 36.16 42.01
C GLU A 869 -6.71 35.08 41.09
N SER A 870 -7.55 34.26 40.46
CA SER A 870 -7.13 33.34 39.39
C SER A 870 -7.94 33.58 38.12
N ALA A 871 -7.34 33.29 36.96
CA ALA A 871 -8.00 33.32 35.66
C ALA A 871 -7.60 32.07 34.86
N THR A 872 -8.52 31.58 34.05
CA THR A 872 -8.27 30.41 33.20
C THR A 872 -7.83 30.87 31.82
N TYR A 873 -6.64 30.46 31.39
CA TYR A 873 -6.14 30.73 30.05
C TYR A 873 -6.26 29.46 29.20
N ARG A 874 -6.88 29.58 28.03
CA ARG A 874 -7.04 28.48 27.07
C ARG A 874 -6.29 28.83 25.81
N ILE A 875 -5.44 27.91 25.37
CA ILE A 875 -4.59 28.08 24.21
C ILE A 875 -4.94 27.00 23.21
N VAL A 876 -5.41 27.44 22.05
CA VAL A 876 -5.67 26.57 20.91
C VAL A 876 -4.59 26.84 19.87
N VAL A 877 -3.92 25.78 19.44
CA VAL A 877 -2.96 25.83 18.36
C VAL A 877 -3.48 25.01 17.21
N ARG A 878 -3.52 25.62 16.03
CA ARG A 878 -4.07 24.99 14.84
C ARG A 878 -3.38 25.51 13.57
N PRO A 879 -3.45 24.77 12.47
CA PRO A 879 -3.01 25.29 11.17
C PRO A 879 -3.89 26.48 10.71
N ALA A 880 -3.32 27.39 9.90
CA ALA A 880 -4.06 28.54 9.36
C ALA A 880 -5.19 28.15 8.41
N THR A 881 -4.98 27.14 7.58
CA THR A 881 -5.95 26.67 6.59
C THR A 881 -6.87 25.60 7.19
N ARG A 882 -8.18 25.73 6.98
CA ARG A 882 -9.13 24.66 7.32
C ARG A 882 -8.96 23.49 6.34
N GLY A 883 -8.98 22.25 6.84
CA GLY A 883 -8.82 21.03 6.03
C GLY A 883 -7.38 20.48 5.95
N THR A 884 -6.48 20.97 6.80
CA THR A 884 -5.12 20.42 6.95
C THR A 884 -5.15 19.04 7.59
N LYS A 885 -4.25 18.15 7.19
CA LYS A 885 -4.11 16.79 7.73
C LYS A 885 -3.67 16.72 9.22
N TYR A 886 -3.52 17.86 9.90
CA TYR A 886 -2.97 17.95 11.26
C TYR A 886 -4.04 18.34 12.28
N ALA A 887 -3.98 17.69 13.45
CA ALA A 887 -4.90 17.89 14.55
C ALA A 887 -4.69 19.24 15.23
N TRP A 888 -5.76 19.83 15.77
CA TRP A 888 -5.69 20.97 16.66
C TRP A 888 -5.20 20.50 18.02
N SER A 889 -4.45 21.35 18.70
CA SER A 889 -4.05 21.15 20.08
C SER A 889 -4.72 22.19 20.96
N ALA A 890 -5.23 21.78 22.11
CA ALA A 890 -5.76 22.68 23.10
C ALA A 890 -5.12 22.41 24.46
N SER A 891 -4.79 23.48 25.18
CA SER A 891 -4.29 23.41 26.56
C SER A 891 -5.01 24.44 27.41
N GLU A 892 -5.38 24.06 28.63
CA GLU A 892 -6.00 24.93 29.62
C GLU A 892 -5.02 25.10 30.79
N TYR A 893 -4.84 26.34 31.22
CA TYR A 893 -3.97 26.70 32.34
C TYR A 893 -4.73 27.57 33.34
N GLU A 894 -4.78 27.15 34.61
CA GLU A 894 -5.26 28.04 35.70
C GLU A 894 -4.10 28.89 36.21
N ILE A 895 -4.16 30.20 35.99
CA ILE A 895 -3.08 31.12 36.36
C ILE A 895 -3.53 32.00 37.52
N SER A 896 -2.72 32.05 38.57
CA SER A 896 -2.93 32.96 39.71
C SER A 896 -1.65 33.70 40.05
N LEU A 897 -1.78 34.96 40.44
CA LEU A 897 -0.67 35.80 40.87
C LEU A 897 -0.95 36.32 42.27
N ARG A 898 -0.16 35.94 43.26
CA ARG A 898 -0.38 36.34 44.65
C ARG A 898 0.74 37.21 45.16
N ARG A 899 0.41 38.27 45.89
CA ARG A 899 1.44 39.07 46.57
C ARG A 899 1.96 38.32 47.81
N ARG A 900 3.26 38.07 47.89
CA ARG A 900 3.93 37.43 49.03
C ARG A 900 4.39 38.46 50.07
N ASP A 901 4.99 39.56 49.62
CA ASP A 901 5.44 40.69 50.43
C ASP A 901 5.36 42.01 49.63
N GLU A 902 5.89 43.13 50.15
CA GLU A 902 5.75 44.46 49.53
C GLU A 902 6.27 44.53 48.10
N ASP A 903 7.32 43.74 47.78
CA ASP A 903 8.03 43.81 46.50
C ASP A 903 8.07 42.46 45.76
N THR A 904 7.33 41.44 46.19
CA THR A 904 7.39 40.08 45.61
C THR A 904 6.00 39.48 45.34
N PHE A 905 5.81 38.97 44.13
CA PHE A 905 4.67 38.19 43.69
C PHE A 905 5.06 36.72 43.44
N VAL A 906 4.09 35.83 43.59
CA VAL A 906 4.21 34.40 43.27
C VAL A 906 3.17 34.07 42.20
N LEU A 907 3.64 33.80 40.99
CA LEU A 907 2.83 33.28 39.89
C LEU A 907 2.72 31.76 40.04
N THR A 908 1.51 31.21 40.01
CA THR A 908 1.27 29.76 40.04
C THR A 908 0.45 29.36 38.82
N ILE A 909 0.87 28.29 38.15
CA ILE A 909 0.18 27.69 36.99
C ILE A 909 -0.40 26.32 37.40
N ASP A 910 -1.68 26.09 37.09
CA ASP A 910 -2.47 24.88 37.38
C ASP A 910 -2.58 24.53 38.87
N GLY A 911 -2.50 25.54 39.74
CA GLY A 911 -2.47 25.34 41.20
C GLY A 911 -1.28 24.50 41.69
N ASN A 912 -0.31 24.19 40.83
CA ASN A 912 0.81 23.32 41.13
C ASN A 912 1.96 24.12 41.73
N SER A 913 2.23 23.92 43.03
CA SER A 913 3.33 24.59 43.73
C SER A 913 4.73 24.23 43.19
N ARG A 914 4.87 23.25 42.30
CA ARG A 914 6.11 22.92 41.60
C ARG A 914 6.34 23.79 40.35
N ARG A 915 5.31 24.47 39.84
CA ARG A 915 5.36 25.44 38.72
C ARG A 915 5.02 26.85 39.23
N SER A 916 5.66 27.25 40.33
CA SER A 916 5.52 28.59 40.89
C SER A 916 6.76 29.43 40.60
N PHE A 917 6.54 30.68 40.17
CA PHE A 917 7.60 31.62 39.84
C PHE A 917 7.55 32.82 40.79
N GLU A 918 8.67 33.19 41.37
CA GLU A 918 8.78 34.40 42.21
C GLU A 918 9.21 35.57 41.34
N ILE A 919 8.48 36.68 41.45
CA ILE A 919 8.65 37.85 40.60
C ILE A 919 8.77 39.08 41.49
N HIS A 920 9.82 39.89 41.29
CA HIS A 920 10.06 41.08 42.10
C HIS A 920 9.57 42.35 41.40
N GLU A 921 8.87 43.23 42.12
CA GLU A 921 8.37 44.51 41.62
C GLU A 921 9.54 45.51 41.55
N ASP A 922 9.91 45.97 40.34
CA ASP A 922 10.91 47.03 40.16
C ASP A 922 10.25 48.40 40.30
N THR A 923 10.47 49.04 41.44
CA THR A 923 9.87 50.33 41.79
C THR A 923 10.45 51.52 41.01
N ASP A 924 11.55 51.34 40.27
CA ASP A 924 12.21 52.38 39.47
C ASP A 924 11.89 52.31 37.96
N ALA A 925 11.08 51.33 37.52
CA ALA A 925 10.71 51.16 36.11
C ALA A 925 9.65 52.18 35.63
N PRO A 926 9.78 52.75 34.42
CA PRO A 926 8.90 53.82 33.92
C PRO A 926 7.48 53.39 33.54
N SER A 927 7.17 52.08 33.57
CA SER A 927 5.85 51.51 33.33
C SER A 927 5.55 50.45 34.41
N PRO A 928 4.28 50.20 34.78
CA PRO A 928 3.88 49.27 35.84
C PRO A 928 4.02 47.79 35.44
N MET A 929 5.04 47.47 34.64
CA MET A 929 5.33 46.11 34.23
C MET A 929 6.23 45.47 35.27
N ILE A 930 5.81 44.32 35.78
CA ILE A 930 6.63 43.55 36.70
C ILE A 930 7.80 42.98 35.88
N HIS A 931 8.99 43.55 36.04
CA HIS A 931 10.19 43.14 35.31
C HIS A 931 10.66 41.77 35.79
N VAL A 932 10.86 40.84 34.84
CA VAL A 932 11.25 39.43 35.07
C VAL A 932 12.75 39.28 35.39
N ASP A 933 13.47 40.37 35.65
CA ASP A 933 14.95 40.40 35.69
C ASP A 933 15.60 39.60 36.83
N ARG A 934 14.83 38.91 37.69
CA ARG A 934 15.34 37.98 38.70
C ARG A 934 14.38 36.82 39.02
N LEU A 935 14.17 35.90 38.08
CA LEU A 935 13.71 34.55 38.43
C LEU A 935 14.83 33.79 39.16
N SER A 936 14.79 33.74 40.49
CA SER A 936 15.54 32.71 41.22
C SER A 936 14.71 31.44 41.25
N ASN A 937 15.11 30.43 40.48
CA ASN A 937 14.57 29.08 40.59
C ASN A 937 14.74 28.58 42.04
N VAL A 938 13.70 28.66 42.87
CA VAL A 938 13.65 27.91 44.12
C VAL A 938 12.92 26.61 43.83
N ARG A 939 13.65 25.59 43.37
CA ARG A 939 13.17 24.19 43.46
C ARG A 939 13.05 23.83 44.94
N LEU A 940 11.89 24.08 45.53
CA LEU A 940 11.58 23.62 46.88
C LEU A 940 11.33 22.10 46.85
N GLY A 941 12.41 21.35 47.07
CA GLY A 941 12.36 19.99 47.59
C GLY A 941 12.03 18.90 46.57
N GLU A 942 13.07 18.32 45.99
CA GLU A 942 13.23 16.86 46.00
C GLU A 942 14.73 16.56 46.16
N GLU A 943 15.12 16.21 47.39
CA GLU A 943 16.24 15.29 47.59
C GLU A 943 15.86 14.01 46.85
N LEU A 944 16.41 13.79 45.66
CA LEU A 944 16.47 12.42 45.14
C LEU A 944 17.33 11.62 46.14
N PRO A 945 16.85 10.48 46.65
CA PRO A 945 17.62 9.66 47.56
C PRO A 945 18.86 9.15 46.83
N TYR A 946 20.00 9.73 47.18
CA TYR A 946 21.30 9.14 46.91
C TYR A 946 21.52 8.00 47.90
N HIS A 947 21.61 6.74 47.41
CA HIS A 947 22.53 5.65 47.85
C HIS A 947 22.00 4.22 47.57
N PRO A 948 22.84 3.15 47.61
CA PRO A 948 24.07 2.85 46.84
C PRO A 948 24.06 1.41 46.25
N TYR A 949 24.87 1.10 45.24
CA TYR A 949 26.01 0.15 45.31
C TYR A 949 26.48 -0.19 43.89
N LEU A 950 27.69 0.25 43.58
CA LEU A 950 28.58 -0.36 42.60
C LEU A 950 29.46 -1.35 43.36
N ASP A 951 29.67 -2.54 42.80
CA ASP A 951 30.95 -3.28 42.87
C ASP A 951 31.28 -3.57 41.39
N ASP A 952 32.12 -2.74 40.77
CA ASP A 952 33.56 -2.94 40.58
C ASP A 952 33.91 -4.16 39.71
N SER A 953 33.99 -3.95 38.39
CA SER A 953 35.18 -4.35 37.62
C SER A 953 35.17 -3.79 36.19
N ASP A 954 36.12 -2.87 35.99
CA ASP A 954 36.95 -2.69 34.80
C ASP A 954 36.37 -2.21 33.45
N THR A 955 36.91 -1.03 33.09
CA THR A 955 37.35 -0.57 31.76
C THR A 955 36.39 0.23 30.86
N MET A 956 36.71 1.54 30.81
CA MET A 956 36.62 2.45 29.65
C MET A 956 35.23 2.73 29.07
N ARG A 957 34.72 3.94 29.31
CA ARG A 957 33.81 4.61 28.36
C ARG A 957 34.27 6.04 28.04
N PRO A 958 34.03 6.52 26.80
CA PRO A 958 34.61 7.75 26.26
C PRO A 958 33.94 9.00 26.82
N GLU A 959 34.74 10.05 26.96
CA GLU A 959 34.33 11.42 27.22
C GLU A 959 33.47 11.95 26.07
N THR A 960 32.15 11.99 26.23
CA THR A 960 31.27 12.72 25.32
C THR A 960 31.34 14.22 25.62
N LEU A 961 32.07 14.91 24.74
CA LEU A 961 31.69 16.17 24.07
C LEU A 961 30.84 17.14 24.90
N ARG A 962 31.52 18.13 25.48
CA ARG A 962 30.92 19.44 25.76
C ARG A 962 30.93 20.26 24.47
N GLN A 963 29.74 20.53 23.94
CA GLN A 963 29.53 21.57 22.94
C GLN A 963 29.47 22.91 23.69
N THR A 964 30.53 23.71 23.56
CA THR A 964 30.52 25.13 23.89
C THR A 964 30.91 25.87 22.62
N ASP A 965 29.95 26.52 21.98
CA ASP A 965 30.19 27.40 20.85
C ASP A 965 30.69 28.77 21.34
N GLU A 966 32.00 28.95 21.33
CA GLU A 966 32.64 30.22 20.98
C GLU A 966 33.89 29.89 20.17
N THR A 967 33.76 29.78 18.84
CA THR A 967 34.92 29.76 17.95
C THR A 967 35.21 31.18 17.47
N VAL A 968 36.05 31.90 18.21
CA VAL A 968 36.90 32.95 17.62
C VAL A 968 38.25 32.32 17.27
N LEU A 969 38.45 31.98 16.00
CA LEU A 969 39.77 31.61 15.49
C LEU A 969 40.68 32.84 15.50
N ARG A 970 41.67 32.86 16.41
CA ARG A 970 42.89 33.64 16.22
C ARG A 970 44.10 32.87 16.72
N PHE A 971 44.88 32.36 15.77
CA PHE A 971 46.21 31.82 16.01
C PHE A 971 47.15 32.92 16.52
N VAL A 972 47.82 32.68 17.65
CA VAL A 972 49.03 33.41 18.06
C VAL A 972 50.01 32.40 18.65
N GLU A 973 51.22 32.39 18.08
CA GLU A 973 52.34 31.47 18.39
C GLU A 973 52.69 31.39 19.88
N ARG A 974 53.20 30.23 20.32
CA ARG A 974 54.08 30.16 21.50
C ARG A 974 55.46 29.65 21.14
N GLN A 975 56.45 30.46 21.50
CA GLN A 975 57.82 30.06 21.78
C GLN A 975 57.88 29.05 22.93
#